data_AF-A0A1M6PWH5-F1
#
_entry.id   AF-A0A1M6PWH5-F1
#
_cell.length_a   1.000
_cell.length_b   1.000
_cell.length_c   1.000
_cell.angle_alpha   90.00
_cell.angle_beta   90.00
_cell.angle_gamma   90.00
#
_symmetry.space_group_name_H-M   'P 1'
#
loop_
_entity.id
_entity.type
_entity.pdbx_description
1 polymer ?
#
loop_
_entity_poly.entity_id
_entity_poly.type
_entity_poly.pdbx_seq_one_letter_code
_entity_poly.pdbx_strand_id
1 'polypeptide(L)'
;MALKTILNKQTDFTGEFPVEYAKSGLWRFNDVSVDEYGYLADSSGLDRKIELVNYLGTTASLLSGQKGRQIRININNPATEKTYLKVANDGTFFSEMGERILVGGWMIPTTYSVGNTYCPVLNTRYGPGQPIFYLSLFAGRPRIMLYNASGSLILDQTTTPPFSLINGGVYFICTVIEPNNKNAWIVLGDKTSGTSWVSPTYSFTGTLNPSCTADIIMGMHADAYWYAGRFDDWFFDMDSSLSTDDLIDYFNGSLLTNGGDMGGAVDALSVPGVVSLRETEGVYPTEGTLYTAPATCNLSGTGRVSVTSEYISGVTAVEPIETSTSDDLVHWSDWAAIALDGKLVSPNKAYIRFRVTLTTVDTSKTPRIIDIRLYDIPKSPYERIGFARPVVLDSNGAWEAVLENAYNIVVTSEINGEDTLSFMIPYRDNKRGFIDSEKKIQIVNDIYKVRTLTDTKDSEGNLATEVYAEAEFYDLTFSVRKEEHKFDAETAEVSMAYALEGTEWSVGTVNVRTKRTWTSTEKNALSILRTVADLHGGDLVFDCPNRLVHLLTVYGTDSGALFAYKKNMKSIKRVVDTRSLVTRLYAIGSEGLTFADINGGKAYVEDYTYSSDIRISTLDCSSFTNPYQMKEYTEMRLAQYSKPNISYVLNAMDLSVLTGYEHEAWSLGDYVHVEDKDLGLSVTTRVIRREYNLQEPWNTVLELSTTLKNLGSSASQWDNVADSLEGTSMVTNNDIREMVPFNLLRNSRADDGMAYWVNSGFEVDGDNGVSGTTSFKAMGVANMTKSMAQTIYPANRSSYTLSAQIASENLEKLSSDSQVGIEVVIEYEDGTTETRFIDLY
;
A
#
# COMPACT_ATOMS: atom_id res chain seq x y z
N MET A 1 -2.77 5.50 2.08
CA MET A 1 -2.34 4.10 2.02
C MET A 1 -3.25 3.30 2.93
N ALA A 2 -3.74 2.17 2.45
CA ALA A 2 -4.54 1.25 3.25
C ALA A 2 -3.95 -0.15 3.20
N LEU A 3 -4.04 -0.86 4.33
CA LEU A 3 -3.63 -2.25 4.40
C LEU A 3 -4.58 -3.08 3.50
N LYS A 4 -4.03 -3.65 2.43
CA LYS A 4 -4.78 -4.52 1.52
C LYS A 4 -4.85 -5.93 2.05
N THR A 5 -3.70 -6.49 2.41
CA THR A 5 -3.56 -7.86 2.90
C THR A 5 -2.40 -7.95 3.89
N ILE A 6 -2.55 -8.79 4.91
CA ILE A 6 -1.48 -9.16 5.85
C ILE A 6 -1.34 -10.69 5.86
N LEU A 7 -0.10 -11.18 5.79
CA LEU A 7 0.25 -12.58 5.99
C LEU A 7 0.92 -12.68 7.35
N ASN A 8 0.24 -13.31 8.30
CA ASN A 8 0.71 -13.49 9.68
C ASN A 8 0.14 -14.74 10.36
N LYS A 9 -0.58 -15.59 9.61
CA LYS A 9 -1.09 -16.88 10.08
C LYS A 9 -0.16 -18.00 9.64
N GLN A 10 -0.11 -19.08 10.41
CA GLN A 10 0.63 -20.30 10.03
C GLN A 10 0.25 -20.82 8.63
N THR A 11 -1.03 -20.76 8.27
CA THR A 11 -1.55 -21.22 6.97
C THR A 11 -1.06 -20.38 5.80
N ASP A 12 -0.73 -19.10 6.03
CA ASP A 12 -0.18 -18.21 5.00
C ASP A 12 1.22 -18.64 4.54
N PHE A 13 1.91 -19.44 5.37
CA PHE A 13 3.29 -19.89 5.12
C PHE A 13 3.37 -21.40 4.84
N THR A 14 2.52 -22.20 5.49
CA THR A 14 2.54 -23.66 5.39
C THR A 14 1.66 -24.20 4.26
N GLY A 15 0.62 -23.44 3.87
CA GLY A 15 -0.43 -23.90 2.99
C GLY A 15 -1.29 -25.02 3.57
N GLU A 16 -1.25 -25.25 4.88
CA GLU A 16 -2.22 -26.10 5.58
C GLU A 16 -3.66 -25.57 5.37
N PHE A 17 -4.64 -26.46 5.49
CA PHE A 17 -6.04 -26.11 5.35
C PHE A 17 -6.46 -25.15 6.48
N PRO A 18 -7.13 -24.03 6.15
CA PRO A 18 -7.52 -23.06 7.15
C PRO A 18 -8.54 -23.63 8.14
N VAL A 19 -8.29 -23.40 9.43
CA VAL A 19 -9.14 -23.93 10.52
C VAL A 19 -10.55 -23.32 10.46
N GLU A 20 -10.67 -22.08 9.99
CA GLU A 20 -11.95 -21.39 9.79
C GLU A 20 -12.88 -22.07 8.77
N TYR A 21 -12.33 -22.93 7.90
CA TYR A 21 -13.08 -23.70 6.89
C TYR A 21 -13.22 -25.19 7.24
N ALA A 22 -12.73 -25.62 8.41
CA ALA A 22 -12.77 -27.01 8.88
C ALA A 22 -13.57 -27.13 10.17
N LYS A 23 -14.76 -26.50 10.18
CA LYS A 23 -15.59 -26.30 11.40
C LYS A 23 -16.06 -27.59 12.05
N SER A 24 -16.01 -28.72 11.34
CA SER A 24 -16.49 -30.02 11.82
C SER A 24 -15.35 -31.01 12.11
N GLY A 25 -14.09 -30.64 11.90
CA GLY A 25 -12.96 -31.50 12.22
C GLY A 25 -11.76 -31.20 11.34
N LEU A 26 -10.56 -31.19 11.94
CA LEU A 26 -9.30 -30.95 11.23
C LEU A 26 -8.19 -31.78 11.85
N TRP A 27 -7.53 -32.61 11.06
CA TRP A 27 -6.43 -33.46 11.49
C TRP A 27 -5.21 -33.21 10.62
N ARG A 28 -4.29 -32.40 11.15
CA ARG A 28 -3.01 -32.07 10.51
C ARG A 28 -1.96 -33.15 10.64
N PHE A 29 -2.13 -34.07 11.59
CA PHE A 29 -1.15 -35.13 11.92
C PHE A 29 0.23 -34.60 12.36
N ASN A 30 0.31 -33.36 12.84
CA ASN A 30 1.53 -32.70 13.31
C ASN A 30 2.09 -33.21 14.64
N ASP A 31 1.44 -34.20 15.25
CA ASP A 31 1.93 -34.84 16.48
C ASP A 31 3.35 -35.41 16.33
N VAL A 32 4.15 -35.33 17.39
CA VAL A 32 5.50 -35.93 17.39
C VAL A 32 5.43 -37.45 17.46
N SER A 33 4.43 -37.96 18.19
CA SER A 33 4.13 -39.37 18.38
C SER A 33 2.62 -39.54 18.59
N VAL A 34 2.11 -40.74 18.31
CA VAL A 34 0.77 -41.15 18.80
C VAL A 34 0.77 -41.07 20.33
N ASP A 35 -0.32 -40.58 20.93
CA ASP A 35 -0.40 -40.49 22.38
C ASP A 35 -0.46 -41.87 23.08
N GLU A 36 -0.39 -41.89 24.41
CA GLU A 36 -0.38 -43.13 25.19
C GLU A 36 -1.68 -43.96 25.08
N TYR A 37 -2.76 -43.36 24.61
CA TYR A 37 -4.07 -43.99 24.42
C TYR A 37 -4.31 -44.38 22.96
N GLY A 38 -3.36 -44.14 22.06
CA GLY A 38 -3.48 -44.47 20.64
C GLY A 38 -4.16 -43.38 19.81
N TYR A 39 -4.22 -42.13 20.27
CA TYR A 39 -4.89 -41.03 19.60
C TYR A 39 -3.94 -40.01 18.97
N LEU A 40 -4.46 -39.29 17.96
CA LEU A 40 -3.87 -38.15 17.28
C LEU A 40 -4.77 -36.91 17.46
N ALA A 41 -4.15 -35.74 17.53
CA ALA A 41 -4.82 -34.50 17.92
C ALA A 41 -5.79 -33.96 16.85
N ASP A 42 -6.87 -33.34 17.33
CA ASP A 42 -7.79 -32.52 16.52
C ASP A 42 -7.37 -31.05 16.58
N SER A 43 -7.23 -30.43 15.41
CA SER A 43 -6.85 -29.02 15.22
C SER A 43 -8.05 -28.10 15.00
N SER A 44 -9.28 -28.62 14.92
CA SER A 44 -10.50 -27.81 14.76
C SER A 44 -10.98 -27.16 16.06
N GLY A 45 -10.52 -27.66 17.21
CA GLY A 45 -10.96 -27.21 18.54
C GLY A 45 -12.20 -27.93 19.08
N LEU A 46 -12.66 -28.99 18.40
CA LEU A 46 -13.82 -29.80 18.84
C LEU A 46 -13.43 -31.04 19.67
N ASP A 47 -12.14 -31.27 19.89
CA ASP A 47 -11.58 -32.46 20.57
C ASP A 47 -11.99 -33.79 19.91
N ARG A 48 -12.22 -33.77 18.59
CA ARG A 48 -12.58 -34.96 17.79
C ARG A 48 -11.34 -35.76 17.43
N LYS A 49 -10.63 -36.31 18.40
CA LYS A 49 -9.36 -37.03 18.19
C LYS A 49 -9.51 -38.24 17.27
N ILE A 50 -8.46 -38.55 16.51
CA ILE A 50 -8.37 -39.78 15.70
C ILE A 50 -7.76 -40.90 16.56
N GLU A 51 -8.46 -42.02 16.70
CA GLU A 51 -7.92 -43.30 17.18
C GLU A 51 -7.16 -44.00 16.05
N LEU A 52 -5.91 -44.40 16.30
CA LEU A 52 -5.12 -45.20 15.39
C LEU A 52 -5.29 -46.68 15.75
N VAL A 53 -6.07 -47.41 14.96
CA VAL A 53 -6.45 -48.79 15.27
C VAL A 53 -5.47 -49.77 14.62
N ASN A 54 -5.08 -50.85 15.34
CA ASN A 54 -4.15 -51.89 14.90
C ASN A 54 -2.79 -51.35 14.39
N TYR A 55 -2.21 -50.38 15.08
CA TYR A 55 -0.95 -49.74 14.64
C TYR A 55 0.31 -50.33 15.29
N LEU A 56 0.18 -50.98 16.45
CA LEU A 56 1.32 -51.54 17.17
C LEU A 56 1.93 -52.72 16.40
N GLY A 57 3.25 -52.65 16.17
CA GLY A 57 3.98 -53.68 15.43
C GLY A 57 3.75 -53.67 13.91
N THR A 58 3.09 -52.64 13.37
CA THR A 58 2.90 -52.46 11.92
C THR A 58 3.81 -51.36 11.38
N THR A 59 3.68 -51.01 10.09
CA THR A 59 4.40 -49.87 9.50
C THR A 59 3.78 -48.51 9.82
N ALA A 60 2.71 -48.49 10.63
CA ALA A 60 2.03 -47.28 11.04
C ALA A 60 2.98 -46.31 11.74
N SER A 61 3.09 -45.08 11.25
CA SER A 61 4.04 -44.10 11.79
C SER A 61 3.74 -42.69 11.32
N LEU A 62 3.99 -41.72 12.19
CA LEU A 62 4.07 -40.31 11.84
C LEU A 62 5.45 -40.04 11.25
N LEU A 63 5.49 -39.30 10.15
CA LEU A 63 6.73 -38.94 9.45
C LEU A 63 6.66 -37.51 8.95
N SER A 64 7.82 -36.94 8.66
CA SER A 64 7.93 -35.66 7.95
C SER A 64 7.10 -35.66 6.66
N GLY A 65 6.33 -34.59 6.48
CA GLY A 65 5.48 -34.31 5.32
C GLY A 65 5.71 -32.89 4.81
N GLN A 66 4.90 -32.50 3.82
CA GLN A 66 5.01 -31.19 3.18
C GLN A 66 4.25 -30.10 3.94
N LYS A 67 3.19 -30.47 4.66
CA LYS A 67 2.34 -29.56 5.44
C LYS A 67 2.47 -29.87 6.93
N GLY A 68 3.71 -30.08 7.35
CA GLY A 68 4.06 -30.59 8.67
C GLY A 68 4.30 -32.09 8.62
N ARG A 69 3.61 -32.87 9.44
CA ARG A 69 3.77 -34.33 9.48
C ARG A 69 2.58 -35.00 8.83
N GLN A 70 2.77 -36.26 8.46
CA GLN A 70 1.75 -37.08 7.82
C GLN A 70 1.72 -38.45 8.49
N ILE A 71 0.58 -39.12 8.43
CA ILE A 71 0.41 -40.48 8.97
C ILE A 71 0.52 -41.51 7.84
N ARG A 72 1.42 -42.47 8.00
CA ARG A 72 1.60 -43.61 7.08
C ARG A 72 0.96 -44.85 7.66
N ILE A 73 0.27 -45.64 6.83
CA ILE A 73 -0.36 -46.91 7.22
C ILE A 73 -0.18 -48.00 6.15
N ASN A 74 -0.14 -49.27 6.58
CA ASN A 74 -0.30 -50.45 5.73
C ASN A 74 0.73 -50.60 4.59
N ILE A 75 2.01 -50.34 4.83
CA ILE A 75 3.06 -50.35 3.79
C ILE A 75 3.59 -51.76 3.47
N ASN A 76 3.82 -52.63 4.46
CA ASN A 76 4.38 -53.96 4.17
C ASN A 76 3.31 -54.88 3.60
N ASN A 77 2.18 -55.03 4.30
CA ASN A 77 1.06 -55.85 3.85
C ASN A 77 -0.25 -55.40 4.50
N PRO A 78 -1.14 -54.73 3.74
CA PRO A 78 -2.42 -54.23 4.26
C PRO A 78 -3.34 -55.32 4.83
N ALA A 79 -3.29 -56.53 4.27
CA ALA A 79 -4.13 -57.64 4.71
C ALA A 79 -3.75 -58.19 6.09
N THR A 80 -2.51 -57.95 6.53
CA THR A 80 -2.03 -58.37 7.86
C THR A 80 -1.92 -57.22 8.84
N GLU A 81 -1.47 -56.04 8.38
CA GLU A 81 -1.30 -54.86 9.24
C GLU A 81 -2.65 -54.29 9.68
N LYS A 82 -3.61 -54.19 8.75
CA LYS A 82 -5.00 -53.79 9.06
C LYS A 82 -5.10 -52.52 9.90
N THR A 83 -4.15 -51.60 9.74
CA THR A 83 -4.14 -50.32 10.44
C THR A 83 -5.15 -49.40 9.79
N TYR A 84 -5.92 -48.67 10.57
CA TYR A 84 -6.85 -47.66 10.07
C TYR A 84 -7.05 -46.54 11.09
N LEU A 85 -7.68 -45.45 10.64
CA LEU A 85 -7.97 -44.29 11.48
C LEU A 85 -9.46 -44.28 11.76
N LYS A 86 -9.82 -44.00 13.00
CA LYS A 86 -11.21 -43.92 13.45
C LYS A 86 -11.43 -42.64 14.22
N VAL A 87 -12.46 -41.88 13.86
CA VAL A 87 -12.99 -40.81 14.71
C VAL A 87 -14.33 -41.28 15.23
N ALA A 88 -14.46 -41.33 16.56
CA ALA A 88 -15.71 -41.70 17.19
C ALA A 88 -16.76 -40.61 16.92
N ASN A 89 -17.94 -41.00 16.47
CA ASN A 89 -19.05 -40.07 16.30
C ASN A 89 -19.76 -39.87 17.65
N ASP A 90 -19.62 -38.68 18.23
CA ASP A 90 -20.22 -38.29 19.50
C ASP A 90 -21.72 -37.91 19.39
N GLY A 91 -22.32 -38.06 18.20
CA GLY A 91 -23.68 -37.69 17.89
C GLY A 91 -23.85 -36.23 17.40
N THR A 92 -22.79 -35.42 17.47
CA THR A 92 -22.79 -34.02 17.02
C THR A 92 -22.16 -33.83 15.65
N PHE A 93 -21.53 -34.87 15.09
CA PHE A 93 -20.81 -34.77 13.82
C PHE A 93 -21.72 -34.33 12.66
N PHE A 94 -22.97 -34.80 12.66
CA PHE A 94 -23.94 -34.61 11.60
C PHE A 94 -25.17 -33.81 12.03
N SER A 95 -25.16 -33.22 13.23
CA SER A 95 -26.34 -32.56 13.82
C SER A 95 -26.72 -31.22 13.16
N GLU A 96 -25.76 -30.56 12.50
CA GLU A 96 -25.93 -29.25 11.87
C GLU A 96 -25.52 -29.31 10.39
N MET A 97 -26.20 -30.16 9.61
CA MET A 97 -26.03 -30.21 8.16
C MET A 97 -26.62 -28.97 7.51
N GLY A 98 -25.77 -28.18 6.87
CA GLY A 98 -26.17 -26.98 6.15
C GLY A 98 -26.24 -27.18 4.64
N GLU A 99 -25.95 -26.11 3.90
CA GLU A 99 -26.15 -26.08 2.44
C GLU A 99 -25.11 -26.89 1.68
N ARG A 100 -23.90 -27.03 2.25
CA ARG A 100 -22.79 -27.72 1.61
C ARG A 100 -21.89 -28.44 2.62
N ILE A 101 -21.57 -29.68 2.30
CA ILE A 101 -20.70 -30.56 3.08
C ILE A 101 -19.40 -30.75 2.33
N LEU A 102 -18.27 -30.58 3.03
CA LEU A 102 -16.92 -30.81 2.53
C LEU A 102 -16.22 -31.87 3.38
N VAL A 103 -15.61 -32.83 2.70
CA VAL A 103 -14.79 -33.86 3.34
C VAL A 103 -13.61 -34.20 2.44
N GLY A 104 -12.40 -33.95 2.92
CA GLY A 104 -11.21 -34.12 2.09
C GLY A 104 -9.90 -33.91 2.83
N GLY A 105 -8.83 -33.95 2.06
CA GLY A 105 -7.47 -33.75 2.56
C GLY A 105 -6.44 -34.22 1.54
N TRP A 106 -5.23 -34.43 2.01
CA TRP A 106 -4.13 -34.91 1.19
C TRP A 106 -3.93 -36.42 1.37
N MET A 107 -3.70 -37.12 0.26
CA MET A 107 -3.42 -38.55 0.26
C MET A 107 -2.23 -38.90 -0.63
N ILE A 108 -1.45 -39.88 -0.18
CA ILE A 108 -0.30 -40.42 -0.89
C ILE A 108 -0.46 -41.94 -1.02
N PRO A 109 -1.17 -42.43 -2.05
CA PRO A 109 -1.51 -43.84 -2.17
C PRO A 109 -0.31 -44.66 -2.66
N THR A 110 -0.26 -45.94 -2.28
CA THR A 110 0.68 -46.91 -2.86
C THR A 110 0.09 -47.61 -4.08
N THR A 111 0.93 -48.39 -4.79
CA THR A 111 0.48 -49.30 -5.86
C THR A 111 -0.68 -50.20 -5.43
N TYR A 112 -0.73 -50.64 -4.17
CA TYR A 112 -1.83 -51.44 -3.65
C TYR A 112 -3.16 -50.67 -3.70
N SER A 113 -3.16 -49.42 -3.24
CA SER A 113 -4.38 -48.59 -3.16
C SER A 113 -4.91 -48.19 -4.53
N VAL A 114 -4.02 -47.86 -5.48
CA VAL A 114 -4.44 -47.49 -6.84
C VAL A 114 -4.67 -48.70 -7.75
N GLY A 115 -4.08 -49.86 -7.44
CA GLY A 115 -4.21 -51.09 -8.24
C GLY A 115 -5.42 -51.95 -7.89
N ASN A 116 -5.92 -51.89 -6.65
CA ASN A 116 -7.06 -52.70 -6.23
C ASN A 116 -8.39 -52.20 -6.81
N THR A 117 -9.30 -53.15 -7.08
CA THR A 117 -10.64 -52.84 -7.60
C THR A 117 -11.46 -51.99 -6.62
N TYR A 118 -11.31 -52.18 -5.31
CA TYR A 118 -11.96 -51.37 -4.29
C TYR A 118 -10.96 -51.02 -3.20
N CYS A 119 -10.74 -49.73 -2.98
CA CYS A 119 -9.86 -49.22 -1.93
C CYS A 119 -10.59 -48.12 -1.14
N PRO A 120 -10.85 -48.30 0.16
CA PRO A 120 -11.54 -47.30 0.97
C PRO A 120 -10.60 -46.13 1.27
N VAL A 121 -11.07 -44.89 1.10
CA VAL A 121 -10.33 -43.71 1.56
C VAL A 121 -10.92 -43.25 2.88
N LEU A 122 -12.21 -42.92 2.88
CA LEU A 122 -12.94 -42.49 4.07
C LEU A 122 -14.42 -42.90 3.96
N ASN A 123 -15.02 -43.37 5.05
CA ASN A 123 -16.42 -43.80 5.03
C ASN A 123 -17.10 -43.78 6.40
N THR A 124 -18.43 -43.77 6.36
CA THR A 124 -19.33 -43.97 7.51
C THR A 124 -20.11 -45.29 7.40
N ARG A 125 -19.61 -46.26 6.62
CA ARG A 125 -20.31 -47.54 6.35
C ARG A 125 -19.99 -48.64 7.36
N TYR A 126 -19.31 -48.30 8.45
CA TYR A 126 -18.88 -49.23 9.48
C TYR A 126 -19.01 -48.55 10.85
N GLY A 127 -19.78 -49.16 11.76
CA GLY A 127 -20.10 -48.59 13.07
C GLY A 127 -21.58 -48.73 13.44
N PRO A 128 -22.01 -48.23 14.61
CA PRO A 128 -23.40 -48.25 15.02
C PRO A 128 -24.24 -47.27 14.17
N GLY A 129 -25.27 -47.77 13.49
CA GLY A 129 -26.22 -46.95 12.73
C GLY A 129 -26.06 -47.04 11.21
N GLN A 130 -26.78 -46.17 10.49
CA GLN A 130 -26.78 -46.14 9.02
C GLN A 130 -25.77 -45.11 8.48
N PRO A 131 -25.10 -45.39 7.35
CA PRO A 131 -24.10 -44.50 6.75
C PRO A 131 -24.70 -43.21 6.18
N ILE A 132 -23.81 -42.26 5.87
CA ILE A 132 -24.15 -41.06 5.11
C ILE A 132 -23.37 -40.98 3.78
N PHE A 133 -22.08 -41.30 3.77
CA PHE A 133 -21.26 -41.26 2.56
C PHE A 133 -20.03 -42.20 2.61
N TYR A 134 -19.47 -42.46 1.42
CA TYR A 134 -18.27 -43.28 1.21
C TYR A 134 -17.44 -42.71 0.06
N LEU A 135 -16.21 -42.28 0.38
CA LEU A 135 -15.15 -41.92 -0.55
C LEU A 135 -14.19 -43.10 -0.72
N SER A 136 -13.96 -43.51 -1.96
CA SER A 136 -13.12 -44.67 -2.29
C SER A 136 -12.42 -44.52 -3.64
N LEU A 137 -11.49 -45.42 -3.92
CA LEU A 137 -10.92 -45.61 -5.25
C LEU A 137 -11.45 -46.92 -5.84
N PHE A 138 -11.82 -46.87 -7.12
CA PHE A 138 -12.18 -48.03 -7.94
C PHE A 138 -11.14 -48.24 -9.04
N ALA A 139 -10.16 -49.10 -8.79
CA ALA A 139 -8.96 -49.24 -9.62
C ALA A 139 -8.27 -47.89 -9.87
N GLY A 140 -7.99 -47.16 -8.77
CA GLY A 140 -7.32 -45.86 -8.79
C GLY A 140 -8.20 -44.67 -9.20
N ARG A 141 -9.46 -44.91 -9.58
CA ARG A 141 -10.41 -43.86 -9.94
C ARG A 141 -11.25 -43.41 -8.75
N PRO A 142 -11.37 -42.10 -8.45
CA PRO A 142 -12.22 -41.63 -7.37
C PRO A 142 -13.68 -42.09 -7.55
N ARG A 143 -14.30 -42.48 -6.43
CA ARG A 143 -15.69 -42.92 -6.36
C ARG A 143 -16.35 -42.40 -5.10
N ILE A 144 -17.56 -41.86 -5.27
CA ILE A 144 -18.43 -41.38 -4.21
C ILE A 144 -19.70 -42.22 -4.15
N MET A 145 -20.12 -42.57 -2.93
CA MET A 145 -21.46 -43.07 -2.67
C MET A 145 -22.13 -42.28 -1.56
N LEU A 146 -23.44 -42.08 -1.66
CA LEU A 146 -24.27 -41.41 -0.66
C LEU A 146 -25.41 -42.31 -0.22
N TYR A 147 -25.86 -42.14 1.02
CA TYR A 147 -26.86 -43.00 1.66
C TYR A 147 -27.97 -42.18 2.33
N ASN A 148 -29.18 -42.74 2.35
CA ASN A 148 -30.31 -42.19 3.10
C ASN A 148 -30.39 -42.77 4.53
N ALA A 149 -31.35 -42.29 5.33
CA ALA A 149 -31.53 -42.72 6.72
C ALA A 149 -31.90 -44.21 6.89
N SER A 150 -32.35 -44.92 5.85
CA SER A 150 -32.56 -46.37 5.90
C SER A 150 -31.30 -47.18 5.55
N GLY A 151 -30.19 -46.53 5.25
CA GLY A 151 -28.97 -47.16 4.75
C GLY A 151 -29.01 -47.51 3.27
N SER A 152 -30.02 -47.06 2.54
CA SER A 152 -30.14 -47.30 1.10
C SER A 152 -29.24 -46.35 0.33
N LEU A 153 -28.57 -46.89 -0.68
CA LEU A 153 -27.72 -46.15 -1.61
C LEU A 153 -28.58 -45.18 -2.45
N ILE A 154 -28.22 -43.90 -2.44
CA ILE A 154 -28.91 -42.83 -3.20
C ILE A 154 -28.03 -42.22 -4.29
N LEU A 155 -26.71 -42.41 -4.20
CA LEU A 155 -25.74 -42.07 -5.24
C LEU A 155 -24.62 -43.12 -5.26
N ASP A 156 -24.14 -43.47 -6.45
CA ASP A 156 -22.93 -44.25 -6.66
C ASP A 156 -22.29 -43.85 -7.99
N GLN A 157 -21.20 -43.09 -7.93
CA GLN A 157 -20.52 -42.56 -9.10
C GLN A 157 -19.03 -42.79 -9.01
N THR A 158 -18.46 -43.36 -10.08
CA THR A 158 -17.02 -43.52 -10.29
C THR A 158 -16.62 -42.65 -11.46
N THR A 159 -15.46 -42.00 -11.37
CA THR A 159 -15.06 -41.03 -12.39
C THR A 159 -13.59 -41.14 -12.77
N THR A 160 -13.31 -40.80 -14.03
CA THR A 160 -11.95 -40.83 -14.57
C THR A 160 -11.44 -39.40 -14.68
N PRO A 161 -10.55 -38.96 -13.77
CA PRO A 161 -9.88 -37.66 -13.87
C PRO A 161 -8.97 -37.58 -15.11
N PRO A 162 -8.53 -36.38 -15.52
CA PRO A 162 -7.65 -36.19 -16.67
C PRO A 162 -6.21 -36.72 -16.45
N PHE A 163 -5.89 -37.14 -15.22
CA PHE A 163 -4.62 -37.77 -14.84
C PHE A 163 -4.88 -39.04 -14.02
N SER A 164 -3.93 -39.98 -14.02
CA SER A 164 -4.04 -41.21 -13.23
C SER A 164 -3.36 -41.06 -11.86
N LEU A 165 -3.98 -41.61 -10.82
CA LEU A 165 -3.33 -41.73 -9.53
C LEU A 165 -2.23 -42.80 -9.60
N ILE A 166 -1.02 -42.47 -9.17
CA ILE A 166 0.15 -43.36 -9.21
C ILE A 166 0.69 -43.63 -7.81
N ASN A 167 1.52 -44.67 -7.71
CA ASN A 167 2.23 -45.02 -6.48
C ASN A 167 3.11 -43.87 -6.01
N GLY A 168 2.85 -43.37 -4.80
CA GLY A 168 3.61 -42.29 -4.17
C GLY A 168 3.29 -40.89 -4.70
N GLY A 169 2.31 -40.73 -5.59
CA GLY A 169 1.83 -39.41 -6.01
C GLY A 169 1.15 -38.68 -4.84
N VAL A 170 1.24 -37.35 -4.82
CA VAL A 170 0.67 -36.51 -3.76
C VAL A 170 -0.57 -35.82 -4.28
N TYR A 171 -1.73 -36.18 -3.71
CA TYR A 171 -3.02 -35.76 -4.24
C TYR A 171 -3.86 -35.07 -3.18
N PHE A 172 -4.42 -33.91 -3.54
CA PHE A 172 -5.53 -33.31 -2.82
C PHE A 172 -6.83 -33.95 -3.32
N ILE A 173 -7.68 -34.40 -2.42
CA ILE A 173 -9.00 -34.95 -2.78
C ILE A 173 -10.05 -34.43 -1.79
N CYS A 174 -11.15 -33.87 -2.32
CA CYS A 174 -12.27 -33.40 -1.52
C CYS A 174 -13.60 -33.79 -2.16
N THR A 175 -14.53 -34.25 -1.33
CA THR A 175 -15.91 -34.49 -1.71
C THR A 175 -16.75 -33.27 -1.32
N VAL A 176 -17.52 -32.76 -2.28
CA VAL A 176 -18.46 -31.65 -2.09
C VAL A 176 -19.87 -32.19 -2.27
N ILE A 177 -20.75 -32.00 -1.28
CA ILE A 177 -22.15 -32.46 -1.35
C ILE A 177 -23.05 -31.29 -0.99
N GLU A 178 -24.04 -30.99 -1.82
CA GLU A 178 -25.10 -30.03 -1.54
C GLU A 178 -26.41 -30.80 -1.28
N PRO A 179 -26.80 -31.02 -0.01
CA PRO A 179 -27.93 -31.88 0.33
C PRO A 179 -29.26 -31.39 -0.26
N ASN A 180 -29.51 -30.07 -0.22
CA ASN A 180 -30.75 -29.45 -0.66
C ASN A 180 -30.85 -29.41 -2.20
N ASN A 181 -29.75 -29.04 -2.87
CA ASN A 181 -29.66 -29.03 -4.34
C ASN A 181 -29.53 -30.44 -4.94
N LYS A 182 -29.27 -31.45 -4.10
CA LYS A 182 -29.08 -32.86 -4.47
C LYS A 182 -27.97 -33.08 -5.49
N ASN A 183 -26.88 -32.34 -5.33
CA ASN A 183 -25.70 -32.44 -6.18
C ASN A 183 -24.47 -32.82 -5.36
N ALA A 184 -23.53 -33.51 -6.01
CA ALA A 184 -22.24 -33.82 -5.42
C ALA A 184 -21.13 -33.74 -6.48
N TRP A 185 -19.91 -33.47 -6.01
CA TRP A 185 -18.70 -33.37 -6.82
C TRP A 185 -17.51 -33.98 -6.09
N ILE A 186 -16.48 -34.34 -6.85
CA ILE A 186 -15.14 -34.61 -6.35
C ILE A 186 -14.21 -33.54 -6.92
N VAL A 187 -13.47 -32.87 -6.04
CA VAL A 187 -12.35 -32.00 -6.39
C VAL A 187 -11.07 -32.81 -6.20
N LEU A 188 -10.19 -32.80 -7.20
CA LEU A 188 -8.94 -33.56 -7.20
C LEU A 188 -7.81 -32.68 -7.74
N GLY A 189 -6.66 -32.71 -7.06
CA GLY A 189 -5.44 -32.03 -7.50
C GLY A 189 -4.23 -32.96 -7.45
N ASP A 190 -3.41 -32.96 -8.49
CA ASP A 190 -2.09 -33.61 -8.50
C ASP A 190 -1.01 -32.56 -8.27
N LYS A 191 -0.36 -32.62 -7.11
CA LYS A 191 0.68 -31.68 -6.73
C LYS A 191 1.83 -31.62 -7.73
N THR A 192 2.20 -32.77 -8.30
CA THR A 192 3.43 -32.89 -9.11
C THR A 192 3.27 -32.15 -10.43
N SER A 193 2.13 -32.33 -11.09
CA SER A 193 1.82 -31.62 -12.33
C SER A 193 1.20 -30.24 -12.11
N GLY A 194 0.67 -29.96 -10.91
CA GLY A 194 -0.16 -28.79 -10.63
C GLY A 194 -1.55 -28.87 -11.26
N THR A 195 -1.94 -30.03 -11.82
CA THR A 195 -3.25 -30.19 -12.47
C THR A 195 -4.34 -30.32 -11.43
N SER A 196 -5.37 -29.49 -11.53
CA SER A 196 -6.56 -29.54 -10.71
C SER A 196 -7.80 -29.85 -11.56
N TRP A 197 -8.80 -30.48 -10.95
CA TRP A 197 -9.96 -30.99 -11.67
C TRP A 197 -11.18 -31.11 -10.75
N VAL A 198 -12.33 -30.65 -11.25
CA VAL A 198 -13.64 -30.88 -10.64
C VAL A 198 -14.39 -31.90 -11.48
N SER A 199 -15.00 -32.88 -10.82
CA SER A 199 -15.82 -33.86 -11.50
C SER A 199 -17.05 -33.24 -12.18
N PRO A 200 -17.71 -33.96 -13.11
CA PRO A 200 -19.07 -33.61 -13.50
C PRO A 200 -20.00 -33.57 -12.27
N THR A 201 -21.07 -32.79 -12.37
CA THR A 201 -22.13 -32.75 -11.34
C THR A 201 -22.82 -34.09 -11.22
N TYR A 202 -22.84 -34.64 -10.01
CA TYR A 202 -23.56 -35.87 -9.69
C TYR A 202 -24.86 -35.57 -8.97
N SER A 203 -25.96 -35.58 -9.72
CA SER A 203 -27.29 -35.44 -9.11
C SER A 203 -27.73 -36.76 -8.47
N PHE A 204 -28.35 -36.69 -7.29
CA PHE A 204 -28.85 -37.87 -6.57
C PHE A 204 -30.33 -37.76 -6.21
N THR A 205 -30.95 -38.92 -5.93
CA THR A 205 -32.38 -39.01 -5.61
C THR A 205 -32.59 -39.45 -4.18
N GLY A 206 -33.54 -38.86 -3.46
CA GLY A 206 -33.75 -39.10 -2.03
C GLY A 206 -33.14 -38.02 -1.14
N THR A 207 -33.08 -38.30 0.16
CA THR A 207 -32.59 -37.38 1.20
C THR A 207 -31.36 -38.02 1.85
N LEU A 208 -30.27 -37.26 1.90
CA LEU A 208 -29.02 -37.66 2.57
C LEU A 208 -29.31 -37.94 4.05
N ASN A 209 -28.67 -38.96 4.64
CA ASN A 209 -28.94 -39.38 6.02
C ASN A 209 -28.55 -38.28 7.04
N PRO A 210 -29.52 -37.56 7.66
CA PRO A 210 -29.21 -36.50 8.60
C PRO A 210 -28.89 -37.02 10.01
N SER A 211 -29.12 -38.31 10.25
CA SER A 211 -29.06 -38.95 11.58
C SER A 211 -27.99 -40.04 11.62
N CYS A 212 -26.93 -39.89 10.83
CA CYS A 212 -25.80 -40.81 10.84
C CYS A 212 -25.12 -40.80 12.21
N THR A 213 -25.07 -41.96 12.86
CA THR A 213 -24.35 -42.18 14.13
C THR A 213 -23.10 -43.04 13.93
N ALA A 214 -22.80 -43.43 12.69
CA ALA A 214 -21.62 -44.24 12.40
C ALA A 214 -20.35 -43.42 12.60
N ASP A 215 -19.31 -44.10 13.08
CA ASP A 215 -17.97 -43.55 13.20
C ASP A 215 -17.40 -43.20 11.82
N ILE A 216 -16.40 -42.32 11.82
CA ILE A 216 -15.68 -41.94 10.60
C ILE A 216 -14.45 -42.83 10.51
N ILE A 217 -14.43 -43.65 9.48
CA ILE A 217 -13.38 -44.64 9.26
C ILE A 217 -12.56 -44.26 8.04
N MET A 218 -11.27 -44.03 8.21
CA MET A 218 -10.33 -43.78 7.13
C MET A 218 -9.42 -44.98 6.91
N GLY A 219 -9.31 -45.40 5.65
CA GLY A 219 -8.44 -46.48 5.23
C GLY A 219 -8.90 -47.90 5.53
N MET A 220 -10.16 -48.11 5.92
CA MET A 220 -10.76 -49.44 6.09
C MET A 220 -12.23 -49.48 5.68
N HIS A 221 -12.68 -50.60 5.11
CA HIS A 221 -14.10 -50.91 5.01
C HIS A 221 -14.40 -52.39 5.30
N ALA A 222 -15.38 -52.61 6.19
CA ALA A 222 -15.97 -53.91 6.51
C ALA A 222 -14.95 -55.01 6.90
N ASP A 223 -13.85 -54.63 7.57
CA ASP A 223 -12.74 -55.53 7.95
C ASP A 223 -12.14 -56.35 6.79
N ALA A 224 -12.41 -55.93 5.55
CA ALA A 224 -12.10 -56.68 4.33
C ALA A 224 -11.23 -55.89 3.35
N TYR A 225 -11.39 -54.56 3.33
CA TYR A 225 -10.66 -53.67 2.42
C TYR A 225 -9.84 -52.66 3.22
N TRP A 226 -8.63 -52.36 2.73
CA TRP A 226 -7.65 -51.53 3.42
C TRP A 226 -7.05 -50.51 2.48
N TYR A 227 -6.67 -49.35 3.00
CA TYR A 227 -5.84 -48.37 2.30
C TYR A 227 -4.39 -48.53 2.71
N ALA A 228 -3.51 -48.49 1.72
CA ALA A 228 -2.07 -48.47 1.90
C ALA A 228 -1.49 -47.16 1.35
N GLY A 229 -0.88 -46.36 2.22
CA GLY A 229 -0.42 -45.04 1.84
C GLY A 229 -0.27 -44.10 3.02
N ARG A 230 -0.45 -42.80 2.76
CA ARG A 230 -0.35 -41.75 3.76
C ARG A 230 -1.51 -40.78 3.65
N PHE A 231 -1.87 -40.18 4.78
CA PHE A 231 -2.80 -39.07 4.89
C PHE A 231 -2.10 -37.87 5.52
N ASP A 232 -2.50 -36.69 5.07
CA ASP A 232 -2.03 -35.40 5.57
C ASP A 232 -3.21 -34.40 5.54
N ASP A 233 -3.22 -33.46 6.49
CA ASP A 233 -4.10 -32.28 6.55
C ASP A 233 -5.57 -32.56 6.12
N TRP A 234 -6.24 -33.42 6.88
CA TRP A 234 -7.59 -33.93 6.58
C TRP A 234 -8.67 -33.14 7.31
N PHE A 235 -9.73 -32.71 6.62
CA PHE A 235 -10.73 -31.78 7.15
C PHE A 235 -12.17 -32.17 6.83
N PHE A 236 -13.06 -31.62 7.65
CA PHE A 236 -14.51 -31.74 7.55
C PHE A 236 -15.18 -30.41 7.82
N ASP A 237 -16.21 -30.11 7.02
CA ASP A 237 -17.14 -29.02 7.26
C ASP A 237 -18.54 -29.46 6.81
N MET A 238 -19.52 -29.36 7.70
CA MET A 238 -20.89 -29.81 7.43
C MET A 238 -21.81 -28.67 6.95
N ASP A 239 -21.33 -27.43 6.99
CA ASP A 239 -22.00 -26.24 6.47
C ASP A 239 -20.96 -25.23 5.94
N SER A 240 -20.32 -25.62 4.85
CA SER A 240 -19.22 -24.85 4.29
C SER A 240 -19.69 -23.75 3.35
N SER A 241 -19.05 -22.58 3.48
CA SER A 241 -19.20 -21.50 2.51
C SER A 241 -18.41 -21.75 1.22
N LEU A 242 -17.41 -22.64 1.25
CA LEU A 242 -16.50 -22.86 0.11
C LEU A 242 -17.18 -23.66 -1.00
N SER A 243 -17.02 -23.22 -2.24
CA SER A 243 -17.46 -23.88 -3.46
C SER A 243 -16.40 -24.86 -3.99
N THR A 244 -16.70 -25.55 -5.10
CA THR A 244 -15.68 -26.35 -5.81
C THR A 244 -14.53 -25.49 -6.32
N ASP A 245 -14.80 -24.24 -6.73
CA ASP A 245 -13.79 -23.33 -7.26
C ASP A 245 -12.88 -22.82 -6.14
N ASP A 246 -13.42 -22.53 -4.96
CA ASP A 246 -12.62 -22.14 -3.78
C ASP A 246 -11.64 -23.27 -3.35
N LEU A 247 -12.03 -24.53 -3.54
CA LEU A 247 -11.16 -25.69 -3.27
C LEU A 247 -10.06 -25.85 -4.32
N ILE A 248 -10.35 -25.53 -5.58
CA ILE A 248 -9.34 -25.46 -6.66
C ILE A 248 -8.36 -24.33 -6.37
N ASP A 249 -8.85 -23.17 -5.94
CA ASP A 249 -8.03 -22.01 -5.56
C ASP A 249 -7.15 -22.32 -4.34
N TYR A 250 -7.69 -22.98 -3.31
CA TYR A 250 -6.90 -23.50 -2.20
C TYR A 250 -5.79 -24.44 -2.67
N PHE A 251 -6.13 -25.44 -3.51
CA PHE A 251 -5.14 -26.39 -4.02
C PHE A 251 -4.03 -25.66 -4.79
N ASN A 252 -4.39 -24.84 -5.78
CA ASN A 252 -3.45 -24.08 -6.62
C ASN A 252 -2.57 -23.16 -5.77
N GLY A 253 -3.15 -22.46 -4.79
CA GLY A 253 -2.43 -21.58 -3.89
C GLY A 253 -1.47 -22.31 -2.94
N SER A 254 -1.78 -23.54 -2.58
CA SER A 254 -0.97 -24.34 -1.66
C SER A 254 0.23 -25.06 -2.31
N LEU A 255 0.37 -25.03 -3.64
CA LEU A 255 1.36 -25.83 -4.37
C LEU A 255 2.81 -25.45 -4.05
N LEU A 256 3.07 -24.15 -3.92
CA LEU A 256 4.42 -23.61 -3.75
C LEU A 256 4.78 -23.34 -2.27
N THR A 257 3.80 -23.39 -1.36
CA THR A 257 4.01 -23.12 0.06
C THR A 257 4.98 -24.15 0.67
N ASN A 258 5.93 -23.68 1.46
CA ASN A 258 6.97 -24.54 2.02
C ASN A 258 7.29 -24.31 3.50
N GLY A 259 6.63 -23.37 4.19
CA GLY A 259 6.83 -23.18 5.64
C GLY A 259 6.49 -24.42 6.48
N GLY A 260 5.63 -25.30 5.95
CA GLY A 260 5.27 -26.58 6.57
C GLY A 260 6.16 -27.74 6.14
N ASP A 261 7.04 -27.58 5.15
CA ASP A 261 7.81 -28.69 4.60
C ASP A 261 8.89 -29.12 5.60
N MET A 262 8.67 -30.25 6.26
CA MET A 262 9.57 -30.78 7.29
C MET A 262 10.93 -31.25 6.74
N GLY A 263 11.07 -31.36 5.41
CA GLY A 263 12.36 -31.56 4.73
C GLY A 263 13.02 -30.27 4.23
N GLY A 264 12.35 -29.12 4.35
CA GLY A 264 12.80 -27.82 3.86
C GLY A 264 13.67 -27.05 4.84
N ALA A 265 14.34 -26.00 4.36
CA ALA A 265 15.24 -25.15 5.15
C ALA A 265 14.53 -24.10 6.03
N VAL A 266 13.23 -23.90 5.82
CA VAL A 266 12.40 -22.94 6.57
C VAL A 266 11.39 -23.66 7.46
N ASP A 267 10.97 -23.00 8.53
CA ASP A 267 10.02 -23.50 9.50
C ASP A 267 9.00 -22.42 9.87
N ALA A 268 7.72 -22.74 9.69
CA ALA A 268 6.58 -21.93 10.10
C ALA A 268 5.61 -22.69 11.02
N LEU A 269 6.06 -23.80 11.61
CA LEU A 269 5.27 -24.68 12.48
C LEU A 269 5.67 -24.57 13.95
N SER A 270 6.97 -24.40 14.26
CA SER A 270 7.44 -24.34 15.66
C SER A 270 6.87 -23.15 16.44
N VAL A 271 6.65 -22.02 15.75
CA VAL A 271 5.96 -20.86 16.31
C VAL A 271 4.88 -20.42 15.32
N PRO A 272 3.57 -20.64 15.63
CA PRO A 272 2.48 -20.30 14.72
C PRO A 272 2.54 -18.83 14.27
N GLY A 273 2.50 -18.61 12.96
CA GLY A 273 2.51 -17.27 12.36
C GLY A 273 3.89 -16.62 12.24
N VAL A 274 4.97 -17.30 12.64
CA VAL A 274 6.34 -16.80 12.50
C VAL A 274 7.16 -17.75 11.64
N VAL A 275 7.98 -17.21 10.73
CA VAL A 275 8.89 -18.01 9.90
C VAL A 275 10.33 -17.83 10.35
N SER A 276 11.06 -18.93 10.53
CA SER A 276 12.50 -18.93 10.75
C SER A 276 13.21 -19.95 9.85
N LEU A 277 14.54 -20.00 9.92
CA LEU A 277 15.28 -21.16 9.42
C LEU A 277 14.96 -22.38 10.29
N ARG A 278 14.90 -23.55 9.68
CA ARG A 278 14.58 -24.80 10.37
C ARG A 278 15.77 -25.27 11.21
N GLU A 279 15.54 -25.44 12.51
CA GLU A 279 16.55 -25.99 13.41
C GLU A 279 16.64 -27.51 13.26
N THR A 280 17.87 -28.04 13.17
CA THR A 280 18.13 -29.48 13.28
C THR A 280 19.27 -29.68 14.29
N GLU A 281 18.97 -30.32 15.41
CA GLU A 281 19.95 -30.63 16.47
C GLU A 281 20.75 -29.40 16.96
N GLY A 282 20.10 -28.23 17.12
CA GLY A 282 20.76 -27.00 17.56
C GLY A 282 21.46 -26.20 16.45
N VAL A 283 21.29 -26.60 15.18
CA VAL A 283 21.95 -25.99 14.03
C VAL A 283 20.92 -25.51 13.02
N TYR A 284 21.01 -24.24 12.63
CA TYR A 284 20.28 -23.66 11.51
C TYR A 284 21.09 -23.78 10.20
N PRO A 285 20.46 -24.05 9.05
CA PRO A 285 21.12 -23.93 7.75
C PRO A 285 21.55 -22.48 7.51
N THR A 286 22.57 -22.24 6.69
CA THR A 286 23.07 -20.87 6.41
C THR A 286 22.10 -20.04 5.59
N GLU A 287 21.18 -20.69 4.85
CA GLU A 287 20.16 -20.04 4.05
C GLU A 287 18.88 -20.88 3.96
N GLY A 288 17.76 -20.21 3.70
CA GLY A 288 16.48 -20.84 3.41
C GLY A 288 15.53 -19.86 2.74
N THR A 289 14.79 -20.32 1.72
CA THR A 289 13.83 -19.48 0.99
C THR A 289 12.42 -19.90 1.34
N LEU A 290 11.64 -18.95 1.86
CA LEU A 290 10.20 -19.06 2.08
C LEU A 290 9.44 -18.75 0.79
N TYR A 291 8.39 -19.52 0.53
CA TYR A 291 7.35 -19.23 -0.44
C TYR A 291 5.99 -19.24 0.26
N THR A 292 5.23 -18.15 0.12
CA THR A 292 3.94 -17.99 0.81
C THR A 292 2.78 -18.53 0.01
N ALA A 293 1.65 -18.74 0.68
CA ALA A 293 0.36 -18.84 0.03
C ALA A 293 0.05 -17.51 -0.71
N PRO A 294 -0.68 -17.57 -1.84
CA PRO A 294 -1.21 -16.39 -2.48
C PRO A 294 -2.14 -15.58 -1.59
N ALA A 295 -2.02 -14.27 -1.69
CA ALA A 295 -2.88 -13.27 -1.09
C ALA A 295 -3.62 -12.50 -2.18
N THR A 296 -4.75 -11.91 -1.82
CA THR A 296 -5.44 -10.96 -2.70
C THR A 296 -4.56 -9.73 -2.95
N CYS A 297 -4.44 -9.34 -4.22
CA CYS A 297 -3.69 -8.17 -4.66
C CYS A 297 -4.67 -7.07 -5.13
N ASN A 298 -5.19 -7.14 -6.35
CA ASN A 298 -6.26 -6.28 -6.90
C ASN A 298 -6.19 -4.84 -6.37
N LEU A 299 -5.06 -4.19 -6.61
CA LEU A 299 -4.77 -2.86 -6.07
C LEU A 299 -5.51 -1.81 -6.91
N SER A 300 -5.97 -0.74 -6.26
CA SER A 300 -6.62 0.40 -6.94
C SER A 300 -5.60 1.34 -7.59
N GLY A 301 -4.36 1.35 -7.09
CA GLY A 301 -3.26 2.09 -7.69
C GLY A 301 -1.94 1.34 -7.63
N THR A 302 -0.98 1.91 -6.91
CA THR A 302 0.34 1.31 -6.73
C THR A 302 0.38 0.49 -5.45
N GLY A 303 0.93 -0.72 -5.56
CA GLY A 303 1.13 -1.59 -4.40
C GLY A 303 2.41 -1.26 -3.68
N ARG A 304 2.41 -1.53 -2.38
CA ARG A 304 3.63 -1.49 -1.58
C ARG A 304 3.69 -2.66 -0.63
N VAL A 305 4.88 -3.25 -0.47
CA VAL A 305 5.11 -4.37 0.42
C VAL A 305 5.99 -3.92 1.58
N SER A 306 5.60 -4.30 2.79
CA SER A 306 6.40 -4.15 4.01
C SER A 306 6.54 -5.51 4.68
N VAL A 307 7.69 -5.76 5.29
CA VAL A 307 7.97 -7.01 6.00
C VAL A 307 8.41 -6.64 7.42
N THR A 308 7.71 -7.18 8.40
CA THR A 308 8.13 -7.09 9.80
C THR A 308 9.02 -8.28 10.12
N SER A 309 10.26 -8.04 10.54
CA SER A 309 11.23 -9.10 10.85
C SER A 309 12.09 -8.80 12.08
N GLU A 310 12.56 -9.85 12.73
CA GLU A 310 13.56 -9.83 13.79
C GLU A 310 14.88 -10.36 13.23
N TYR A 311 15.96 -9.59 13.33
CA TYR A 311 17.28 -10.01 12.87
C TYR A 311 18.40 -9.31 13.65
N ILE A 312 19.59 -9.89 13.60
CA ILE A 312 20.82 -9.36 14.19
C ILE A 312 21.71 -8.85 13.06
N SER A 313 21.88 -7.53 12.98
CA SER A 313 22.71 -6.89 11.96
C SER A 313 24.10 -7.52 11.85
N GLY A 314 24.51 -7.88 10.64
CA GLY A 314 25.78 -8.55 10.35
C GLY A 314 25.87 -10.03 10.75
N VAL A 315 24.83 -10.62 11.33
CA VAL A 315 24.79 -12.03 11.74
C VAL A 315 23.68 -12.81 11.04
N THR A 316 22.47 -12.29 11.05
CA THR A 316 21.31 -12.86 10.34
C THR A 316 20.69 -11.79 9.46
N ALA A 317 20.11 -12.16 8.33
CA ALA A 317 19.41 -11.20 7.47
C ALA A 317 18.13 -11.79 6.87
N VAL A 318 17.21 -10.89 6.55
CA VAL A 318 16.07 -11.15 5.68
C VAL A 318 16.35 -10.38 4.39
N GLU A 319 16.63 -11.12 3.32
CA GLU A 319 16.93 -10.55 2.01
C GLU A 319 15.71 -9.82 1.42
N PRO A 320 15.91 -8.91 0.44
CA PRO A 320 14.80 -8.22 -0.22
C PRO A 320 13.73 -9.19 -0.73
N ILE A 321 12.49 -8.94 -0.33
CA ILE A 321 11.33 -9.74 -0.72
C ILE A 321 11.06 -9.61 -2.22
N GLU A 322 10.67 -10.72 -2.82
CA GLU A 322 10.27 -10.78 -4.22
C GLU A 322 8.80 -11.15 -4.34
N THR A 323 8.16 -10.63 -5.37
CA THR A 323 6.74 -10.80 -5.62
C THR A 323 6.50 -11.42 -6.99
N SER A 324 5.44 -12.23 -7.07
CA SER A 324 4.94 -12.82 -8.31
C SER A 324 3.41 -12.75 -8.26
N THR A 325 2.79 -12.43 -9.39
CA THR A 325 1.35 -12.08 -9.45
C THR A 325 0.62 -12.90 -10.50
N SER A 326 -0.67 -13.15 -10.29
CA SER A 326 -1.50 -14.00 -11.15
C SER A 326 -2.96 -13.55 -11.12
N ASP A 327 -3.70 -13.81 -12.20
CA ASP A 327 -5.15 -13.56 -12.28
C ASP A 327 -5.96 -14.82 -11.98
N ASP A 328 -5.34 -16.00 -12.01
CA ASP A 328 -6.01 -17.31 -12.01
C ASP A 328 -5.35 -18.37 -11.13
N LEU A 329 -4.34 -17.98 -10.33
CA LEU A 329 -3.53 -18.85 -9.45
C LEU A 329 -2.72 -19.94 -10.16
N VAL A 330 -2.75 -20.01 -11.49
CA VAL A 330 -2.05 -21.01 -12.30
C VAL A 330 -0.92 -20.36 -13.10
N HIS A 331 -1.20 -19.24 -13.77
CA HIS A 331 -0.25 -18.51 -14.60
C HIS A 331 0.32 -17.33 -13.82
N TRP A 332 1.56 -17.49 -13.37
CA TRP A 332 2.26 -16.52 -12.53
C TRP A 332 3.26 -15.69 -13.34
N SER A 333 3.39 -14.41 -13.00
CA SER A 333 4.47 -13.57 -13.50
C SER A 333 5.83 -14.07 -13.01
N ASP A 334 6.90 -13.66 -13.68
CA ASP A 334 8.24 -13.81 -13.14
C ASP A 334 8.35 -13.15 -11.75
N TRP A 335 9.26 -13.69 -10.94
CA TRP A 335 9.60 -13.10 -9.65
C TRP A 335 10.33 -11.77 -9.88
N ALA A 336 9.89 -10.73 -9.19
CA ALA A 336 10.52 -9.42 -9.20
C ALA A 336 10.79 -8.96 -7.78
N ALA A 337 12.01 -8.50 -7.50
CA ALA A 337 12.31 -7.82 -6.25
C ALA A 337 11.50 -6.53 -6.14
N ILE A 338 11.00 -6.24 -4.93
CA ILE A 338 10.39 -4.93 -4.67
C ILE A 338 11.47 -3.84 -4.74
N ALA A 339 11.05 -2.61 -5.05
CA ALA A 339 11.96 -1.48 -5.00
C ALA A 339 12.43 -1.20 -3.56
N LEU A 340 13.55 -0.48 -3.41
CA LEU A 340 14.14 -0.17 -2.09
C LEU A 340 13.17 0.61 -1.17
N ASP A 341 12.26 1.36 -1.75
CA ASP A 341 11.20 2.09 -1.06
C ASP A 341 10.00 1.21 -0.67
N GLY A 342 10.01 -0.07 -1.05
CA GLY A 342 8.93 -1.04 -0.82
C GLY A 342 7.93 -1.15 -1.98
N LYS A 343 8.05 -0.31 -3.02
CA LYS A 343 7.08 -0.25 -4.11
C LYS A 343 7.04 -1.55 -4.91
N LEU A 344 5.83 -1.99 -5.22
CA LEU A 344 5.59 -3.19 -6.02
C LEU A 344 6.06 -2.96 -7.45
N VAL A 345 6.94 -3.84 -7.92
CA VAL A 345 7.46 -3.86 -9.30
C VAL A 345 6.67 -4.84 -10.17
N SER A 346 6.18 -5.95 -9.59
CA SER A 346 5.32 -6.91 -10.27
C SER A 346 4.03 -6.26 -10.77
N PRO A 347 3.44 -6.74 -11.87
CA PRO A 347 2.19 -6.19 -12.39
C PRO A 347 1.06 -6.37 -11.38
N ASN A 348 0.14 -5.40 -11.32
CA ASN A 348 -1.05 -5.52 -10.50
C ASN A 348 -2.04 -6.52 -11.14
N LYS A 349 -2.44 -7.54 -10.38
CA LYS A 349 -3.31 -8.66 -10.80
C LYS A 349 -4.20 -9.11 -9.64
N ALA A 350 -5.05 -10.12 -9.84
CA ALA A 350 -5.95 -10.61 -8.79
C ALA A 350 -5.24 -11.10 -7.52
N TYR A 351 -4.14 -11.83 -7.70
CA TYR A 351 -3.40 -12.51 -6.64
C TYR A 351 -1.92 -12.15 -6.67
N ILE A 352 -1.29 -12.17 -5.50
CA ILE A 352 0.14 -11.99 -5.30
C ILE A 352 0.67 -13.06 -4.35
N ARG A 353 1.89 -13.53 -4.58
CA ARG A 353 2.61 -14.40 -3.65
C ARG A 353 4.01 -13.84 -3.42
N PHE A 354 4.61 -14.23 -2.30
CA PHE A 354 5.87 -13.69 -1.85
C PHE A 354 6.94 -14.78 -1.78
N ARG A 355 8.18 -14.39 -2.10
CA ARG A 355 9.38 -15.18 -1.89
C ARG A 355 10.34 -14.37 -1.04
N VAL A 356 10.83 -14.96 0.04
CA VAL A 356 11.76 -14.29 0.98
C VAL A 356 12.90 -15.22 1.31
N THR A 357 14.14 -14.74 1.23
CA THR A 357 15.32 -15.52 1.64
C THR A 357 15.81 -15.08 3.01
N LEU A 358 15.98 -16.05 3.90
CA LEU A 358 16.54 -15.88 5.24
C LEU A 358 17.98 -16.39 5.21
N THR A 359 18.91 -15.65 5.81
CA THR A 359 20.32 -16.04 5.87
C THR A 359 20.90 -15.88 7.28
N THR A 360 21.91 -16.69 7.59
CA THR A 360 22.70 -16.58 8.82
C THR A 360 24.17 -16.95 8.58
N VAL A 361 25.08 -16.22 9.21
CA VAL A 361 26.52 -16.57 9.29
C VAL A 361 26.87 -17.24 10.63
N ASP A 362 25.93 -17.27 11.59
CA ASP A 362 26.04 -17.95 12.88
C ASP A 362 24.93 -19.00 12.96
N THR A 363 25.30 -20.27 12.75
CA THR A 363 24.33 -21.38 12.69
C THR A 363 23.65 -21.69 14.03
N SER A 364 23.97 -20.96 15.10
CA SER A 364 23.21 -20.98 16.36
C SER A 364 22.08 -19.95 16.44
N LYS A 365 21.92 -19.11 15.39
CA LYS A 365 20.93 -18.02 15.35
C LYS A 365 20.17 -18.01 14.03
N THR A 366 18.95 -17.50 14.08
CA THR A 366 18.05 -17.43 12.92
C THR A 366 17.30 -16.09 12.88
N PRO A 367 17.12 -15.48 11.70
CA PRO A 367 16.21 -14.35 11.56
C PRO A 367 14.76 -14.86 11.60
N ARG A 368 13.81 -13.97 11.90
CA ARG A 368 12.39 -14.32 12.01
C ARG A 368 11.53 -13.34 11.21
N ILE A 369 10.61 -13.84 10.40
CA ILE A 369 9.58 -13.04 9.72
C ILE A 369 8.31 -13.13 10.56
N ILE A 370 7.79 -11.98 10.96
CA ILE A 370 6.59 -11.85 11.80
C ILE A 370 5.36 -11.61 10.93
N ASP A 371 5.45 -10.71 9.95
CA ASP A 371 4.38 -10.52 8.97
C ASP A 371 4.89 -9.94 7.66
N ILE A 372 4.08 -10.12 6.62
CA ILE A 372 4.22 -9.47 5.32
C ILE A 372 2.93 -8.70 5.04
N ARG A 373 3.03 -7.40 4.78
CA ARG A 373 1.90 -6.51 4.54
C ARG A 373 1.94 -5.97 3.12
N LEU A 374 0.84 -6.15 2.40
CA LEU A 374 0.58 -5.46 1.15
C LEU A 374 -0.31 -4.26 1.44
N TYR A 375 0.11 -3.09 0.98
CA TYR A 375 -0.66 -1.87 1.04
C TYR A 375 -1.09 -1.44 -0.36
N ASP A 376 -2.30 -0.89 -0.41
CA ASP A 376 -2.82 -0.20 -1.59
C ASP A 376 -2.64 1.31 -1.41
N ILE A 377 -1.98 1.91 -2.39
CA ILE A 377 -1.94 3.35 -2.57
C ILE A 377 -2.83 3.63 -3.77
N PRO A 378 -4.02 4.21 -3.56
CA PRO A 378 -4.88 4.59 -4.66
C PRO A 378 -4.11 5.44 -5.64
N LYS A 379 -4.38 5.21 -6.92
CA LYS A 379 -3.88 6.10 -7.96
C LYS A 379 -4.32 7.52 -7.58
N SER A 380 -3.53 8.55 -7.90
CA SER A 380 -4.00 9.93 -7.77
C SER A 380 -4.74 10.34 -9.05
N PRO A 381 -5.84 11.13 -9.00
CA PRO A 381 -6.45 11.66 -10.22
C PRO A 381 -5.57 12.74 -10.85
N TYR A 382 -4.60 13.27 -10.10
CA TYR A 382 -3.70 14.34 -10.51
C TYR A 382 -2.25 13.90 -10.36
N GLU A 383 -1.43 14.11 -11.40
CA GLU A 383 0.01 13.76 -11.38
C GLU A 383 0.89 14.93 -10.92
N ARG A 384 0.36 16.15 -10.91
CA ARG A 384 1.07 17.38 -10.52
C ARG A 384 0.32 18.08 -9.40
N ILE A 385 1.06 18.78 -8.52
CA ILE A 385 0.47 19.50 -7.38
C ILE A 385 -0.30 20.74 -7.84
N GLY A 386 0.22 21.47 -8.83
CA GLY A 386 -0.47 22.58 -9.47
C GLY A 386 -1.82 22.15 -10.07
N PHE A 387 -2.89 22.84 -9.66
CA PHE A 387 -4.28 22.59 -10.00
C PHE A 387 -4.88 21.28 -9.50
N ALA A 388 -4.17 20.50 -8.67
CA ALA A 388 -4.75 19.33 -8.02
C ALA A 388 -5.93 19.72 -7.12
N ARG A 389 -6.84 18.76 -6.90
CA ARG A 389 -7.97 18.91 -5.98
C ARG A 389 -7.81 17.93 -4.80
N PRO A 390 -8.25 18.31 -3.58
CA PRO A 390 -8.29 17.40 -2.46
C PRO A 390 -9.20 16.21 -2.75
N VAL A 391 -8.70 15.01 -2.50
CA VAL A 391 -9.46 13.76 -2.65
C VAL A 391 -9.66 13.14 -1.27
N VAL A 392 -10.92 13.00 -0.87
CA VAL A 392 -11.31 12.30 0.36
C VAL A 392 -11.17 10.80 0.15
N LEU A 393 -10.50 10.15 1.10
CA LEU A 393 -10.34 8.70 1.13
C LEU A 393 -11.25 8.04 2.17
N ASP A 394 -11.74 6.85 1.87
CA ASP A 394 -12.50 6.03 2.80
C ASP A 394 -11.58 5.29 3.81
N SER A 395 -12.17 4.47 4.68
CA SER A 395 -11.41 3.69 5.68
C SER A 395 -10.45 2.66 5.07
N ASN A 396 -10.75 2.20 3.85
CA ASN A 396 -9.91 1.30 3.07
C ASN A 396 -8.96 2.09 2.15
N GLY A 397 -8.83 3.39 2.38
CA GLY A 397 -7.99 4.29 1.60
C GLY A 397 -8.48 4.53 0.18
N ALA A 398 -9.59 3.94 -0.28
CA ALA A 398 -10.09 4.13 -1.63
C ALA A 398 -10.70 5.53 -1.82
N TRP A 399 -10.80 5.99 -3.06
CA TRP A 399 -11.41 7.28 -3.35
C TRP A 399 -12.89 7.29 -2.98
N GLU A 400 -13.26 8.22 -2.12
CA GLU A 400 -14.65 8.43 -1.70
C GLU A 400 -15.25 9.65 -2.40
N ALA A 401 -14.52 10.77 -2.45
CA ALA A 401 -14.97 11.99 -3.11
C ALA A 401 -13.80 12.90 -3.55
N VAL A 402 -13.93 13.53 -4.71
CA VAL A 402 -13.06 14.67 -5.11
C VAL A 402 -13.76 15.97 -4.72
N LEU A 403 -13.06 16.90 -4.07
CA LEU A 403 -13.61 18.19 -3.62
C LEU A 403 -13.39 19.27 -4.69
N GLU A 404 -14.22 19.32 -5.74
CA GLU A 404 -13.99 20.25 -6.86
C GLU A 404 -14.19 21.72 -6.50
N ASN A 405 -15.10 21.99 -5.54
CA ASN A 405 -15.44 23.32 -5.06
C ASN A 405 -14.61 23.76 -3.84
N ALA A 406 -13.60 22.98 -3.43
CA ALA A 406 -12.65 23.44 -2.45
C ALA A 406 -11.86 24.63 -3.01
N TYR A 407 -11.52 25.61 -2.16
CA TYR A 407 -10.78 26.81 -2.52
C TYR A 407 -9.78 27.18 -1.43
N ASN A 408 -8.87 28.12 -1.71
CA ASN A 408 -7.73 28.45 -0.84
C ASN A 408 -6.95 27.20 -0.42
N ILE A 409 -6.70 26.30 -1.37
CA ILE A 409 -6.03 25.03 -1.11
C ILE A 409 -4.52 25.28 -1.05
N VAL A 410 -3.97 25.23 0.15
CA VAL A 410 -2.57 25.55 0.43
C VAL A 410 -1.88 24.35 1.06
N VAL A 411 -0.75 23.96 0.47
CA VAL A 411 0.19 22.99 1.05
C VAL A 411 1.41 23.74 1.53
N THR A 412 1.71 23.59 2.82
CA THR A 412 2.88 24.19 3.47
C THR A 412 3.84 23.07 3.82
N SER A 413 5.06 23.10 3.31
CA SER A 413 6.08 22.08 3.57
C SER A 413 7.44 22.72 3.85
N GLU A 414 8.15 22.21 4.87
CA GLU A 414 9.46 22.70 5.32
C GLU A 414 10.40 21.53 5.66
N ILE A 415 11.67 21.66 5.28
CA ILE A 415 12.69 20.64 5.58
C ILE A 415 12.89 20.55 7.09
N ASN A 416 12.79 19.34 7.63
CA ASN A 416 12.84 19.05 9.08
C ASN A 416 11.73 19.77 9.89
N GLY A 417 10.72 20.32 9.23
CA GLY A 417 9.75 21.24 9.81
C GLY A 417 8.30 20.79 9.61
N GLU A 418 7.49 21.77 9.22
CA GLU A 418 6.05 21.64 9.01
C GLU A 418 5.71 20.90 7.71
N ASP A 419 4.60 20.15 7.71
CA ASP A 419 4.01 19.60 6.48
C ASP A 419 2.49 19.45 6.65
N THR A 420 1.74 20.39 6.08
CA THR A 420 0.32 20.58 6.37
C THR A 420 -0.46 20.98 5.12
N LEU A 421 -1.74 20.64 5.12
CA LEU A 421 -2.72 21.02 4.11
C LEU A 421 -3.84 21.83 4.77
N SER A 422 -4.12 23.00 4.23
CA SER A 422 -5.30 23.80 4.60
C SER A 422 -6.13 24.12 3.37
N PHE A 423 -7.45 24.09 3.50
CA PHE A 423 -8.36 24.56 2.45
C PHE A 423 -9.73 24.91 3.01
N MET A 424 -10.53 25.61 2.20
CA MET A 424 -11.91 25.93 2.50
C MET A 424 -12.85 25.19 1.55
N ILE A 425 -14.06 24.87 2.00
CA ILE A 425 -15.14 24.35 1.16
C ILE A 425 -16.45 25.07 1.52
N PRO A 426 -17.32 25.41 0.56
CA PRO A 426 -18.63 25.99 0.88
C PRO A 426 -19.41 25.08 1.83
N TYR A 427 -19.97 25.63 2.91
CA TYR A 427 -20.63 24.83 3.96
C TYR A 427 -21.83 24.03 3.41
N ARG A 428 -22.49 24.55 2.37
CA ARG A 428 -23.64 23.92 1.71
C ARG A 428 -23.25 22.97 0.56
N ASP A 429 -21.96 22.75 0.34
CA ASP A 429 -21.52 21.78 -0.66
C ASP A 429 -21.96 20.37 -0.25
N ASN A 430 -22.56 19.62 -1.19
CA ASN A 430 -23.02 18.25 -0.91
C ASN A 430 -21.86 17.33 -0.47
N LYS A 431 -20.63 17.61 -0.90
CA LYS A 431 -19.45 16.81 -0.57
C LYS A 431 -18.78 17.20 0.74
N ARG A 432 -19.18 18.31 1.37
CA ARG A 432 -18.73 18.66 2.73
C ARG A 432 -19.05 17.54 3.72
N GLY A 433 -20.16 16.82 3.52
CA GLY A 433 -20.54 15.67 4.36
C GLY A 433 -19.60 14.46 4.29
N PHE A 434 -18.69 14.41 3.32
CA PHE A 434 -17.64 13.38 3.29
C PHE A 434 -16.42 13.73 4.12
N ILE A 435 -16.31 14.95 4.65
CA ILE A 435 -15.15 15.42 5.43
C ILE A 435 -15.49 15.33 6.92
N ASP A 436 -14.65 14.62 7.67
CA ASP A 436 -14.75 14.50 9.13
C ASP A 436 -13.36 14.57 9.76
N SER A 437 -13.31 14.79 11.08
CA SER A 437 -12.08 14.68 11.86
C SER A 437 -11.44 13.30 11.64
N GLU A 438 -10.11 13.26 11.59
CA GLU A 438 -9.28 12.07 11.34
C GLU A 438 -9.42 11.46 9.93
N LYS A 439 -10.26 12.03 9.06
CA LYS A 439 -10.42 11.57 7.69
C LYS A 439 -9.16 11.87 6.87
N LYS A 440 -8.82 11.00 5.93
CA LYS A 440 -7.64 11.14 5.08
C LYS A 440 -7.97 11.90 3.80
N ILE A 441 -7.12 12.86 3.46
CA ILE A 441 -7.19 13.68 2.26
C ILE A 441 -5.90 13.44 1.46
N GLN A 442 -6.04 13.05 0.21
CA GLN A 442 -4.94 12.87 -0.72
C GLN A 442 -4.76 14.12 -1.59
N ILE A 443 -3.51 14.56 -1.73
CA ILE A 443 -3.06 15.57 -2.69
C ILE A 443 -1.90 14.95 -3.48
N VAL A 444 -2.13 14.66 -4.76
CA VAL A 444 -1.19 13.89 -5.58
C VAL A 444 -0.84 12.57 -4.86
N ASN A 445 0.39 12.36 -4.43
CA ASN A 445 0.80 11.16 -3.71
C ASN A 445 0.73 11.33 -2.19
N ASP A 446 0.72 12.58 -1.70
CA ASP A 446 0.79 12.87 -0.27
C ASP A 446 -0.57 12.72 0.39
N ILE A 447 -0.55 12.28 1.64
CA ILE A 447 -1.74 12.00 2.42
C ILE A 447 -1.68 12.80 3.71
N TYR A 448 -2.75 13.54 3.94
CA TYR A 448 -2.95 14.39 5.09
C TYR A 448 -4.14 13.88 5.89
N LYS A 449 -4.07 14.02 7.21
CA LYS A 449 -5.13 13.61 8.13
C LYS A 449 -5.79 14.85 8.71
N VAL A 450 -7.10 14.98 8.53
CA VAL A 450 -7.87 16.12 9.04
C VAL A 450 -7.78 16.17 10.55
N ARG A 451 -7.40 17.33 11.10
CA ARG A 451 -7.31 17.57 12.56
C ARG A 451 -8.36 18.54 13.05
N THR A 452 -8.64 19.57 12.25
CA THR A 452 -9.57 20.64 12.63
C THR A 452 -10.52 20.93 11.49
N LEU A 453 -11.79 21.10 11.85
CA LEU A 453 -12.84 21.62 10.99
C LEU A 453 -13.42 22.86 11.67
N THR A 454 -13.35 24.00 11.00
CA THR A 454 -13.87 25.26 11.51
C THR A 454 -14.96 25.77 10.58
N ASP A 455 -16.21 25.74 11.05
CA ASP A 455 -17.33 26.32 10.31
C ASP A 455 -17.42 27.83 10.58
N THR A 456 -17.36 28.62 9.51
CA THR A 456 -17.34 30.07 9.57
C THR A 456 -18.54 30.67 8.84
N LYS A 457 -19.00 31.81 9.37
CA LYS A 457 -19.94 32.71 8.70
C LYS A 457 -19.30 34.09 8.67
N ASP A 458 -18.94 34.57 7.49
CA ASP A 458 -18.30 35.88 7.36
C ASP A 458 -19.32 37.04 7.51
N SER A 459 -18.82 38.28 7.51
CA SER A 459 -19.63 39.49 7.61
C SER A 459 -20.58 39.70 6.42
N GLU A 460 -20.32 39.04 5.30
CA GLU A 460 -21.15 39.07 4.09
C GLU A 460 -22.22 37.97 4.10
N GLY A 461 -22.16 37.07 5.08
CA GLY A 461 -23.11 35.97 5.28
C GLY A 461 -22.74 34.69 4.53
N ASN A 462 -21.57 34.63 3.90
CA ASN A 462 -21.06 33.41 3.27
C ASN A 462 -20.73 32.38 4.34
N LEU A 463 -21.05 31.11 4.06
CA LEU A 463 -20.81 30.00 4.96
C LEU A 463 -19.74 29.09 4.36
N ALA A 464 -18.69 28.80 5.11
CA ALA A 464 -17.61 27.94 4.68
C ALA A 464 -17.13 27.06 5.83
N THR A 465 -16.61 25.88 5.50
CA THR A 465 -15.81 25.10 6.42
C THR A 465 -14.36 25.24 6.01
N GLU A 466 -13.52 25.66 6.95
CA GLU A 466 -12.07 25.56 6.87
C GLU A 466 -11.62 24.20 7.40
N VAL A 467 -10.74 23.54 6.64
CA VAL A 467 -10.18 22.23 6.93
C VAL A 467 -8.68 22.40 7.12
N TYR A 468 -8.17 21.97 8.27
CA TYR A 468 -6.74 21.86 8.55
C TYR A 468 -6.37 20.40 8.74
N ALA A 469 -5.36 19.95 7.99
CA ALA A 469 -4.88 18.59 7.98
C ALA A 469 -3.35 18.54 8.06
N GLU A 470 -2.82 17.53 8.75
CA GLU A 470 -1.39 17.32 8.95
C GLU A 470 -0.92 16.11 8.14
N ALA A 471 0.32 16.12 7.66
CA ALA A 471 0.91 14.93 7.05
C ALA A 471 0.90 13.73 8.03
N GLU A 472 0.76 12.51 7.52
CA GLU A 472 0.58 11.33 8.38
C GLU A 472 1.75 11.07 9.35
N PHE A 473 2.96 11.57 9.08
CA PHE A 473 4.10 11.37 10.00
C PHE A 473 3.87 12.03 11.37
N TYR A 474 2.98 13.02 11.50
CA TYR A 474 2.65 13.63 12.79
C TYR A 474 2.06 12.62 13.79
N ASP A 475 1.41 11.54 13.30
CA ASP A 475 0.91 10.45 14.14
C ASP A 475 2.03 9.70 14.89
N LEU A 476 3.30 9.81 14.46
CA LEU A 476 4.46 9.29 15.21
C LEU A 476 4.65 9.96 16.58
N THR A 477 4.01 11.10 16.83
CA THR A 477 3.92 11.72 18.17
C THR A 477 3.13 10.85 19.14
N PHE A 478 2.16 10.08 18.63
CA PHE A 478 1.29 9.18 19.39
C PHE A 478 1.75 7.72 19.32
N SER A 479 3.02 7.48 18.97
CA SER A 479 3.61 6.14 18.93
C SER A 479 3.52 5.43 20.29
N VAL A 480 3.83 4.13 20.30
CA VAL A 480 4.12 3.39 21.53
C VAL A 480 5.16 4.16 22.34
N ARG A 481 4.93 4.28 23.66
CA ARG A 481 5.82 5.00 24.57
C ARG A 481 7.21 4.37 24.56
N LYS A 482 8.23 5.21 24.42
CA LYS A 482 9.64 4.81 24.42
C LYS A 482 10.25 4.97 25.80
N GLU A 483 10.97 3.94 26.21
CA GLU A 483 11.76 3.95 27.45
C GLU A 483 13.07 4.72 27.26
N GLU A 484 13.75 5.02 28.35
CA GLU A 484 15.09 5.58 28.24
C GLU A 484 16.03 4.57 27.57
N HIS A 485 16.81 5.03 26.59
CA HIS A 485 17.73 4.15 25.86
C HIS A 485 19.07 4.83 25.64
N LYS A 486 20.16 4.11 25.90
CA LYS A 486 21.53 4.58 25.72
C LYS A 486 22.11 4.02 24.43
N PHE A 487 22.56 4.91 23.55
CA PHE A 487 23.32 4.59 22.35
C PHE A 487 24.81 4.81 22.60
N ASP A 488 25.65 3.84 22.22
CA ASP A 488 27.10 3.89 22.44
C ASP A 488 27.88 3.82 21.13
N ALA A 489 28.39 4.97 20.67
CA ALA A 489 29.07 5.11 19.37
C ALA A 489 28.32 4.47 18.18
N GLU A 490 26.99 4.58 18.19
CA GLU A 490 26.10 3.99 17.18
C GLU A 490 25.85 4.96 16.01
N THR A 491 25.45 4.42 14.86
CA THR A 491 25.00 5.21 13.71
C THR A 491 23.54 5.66 13.88
N ALA A 492 23.11 6.62 13.07
CA ALA A 492 21.74 7.11 13.08
C ALA A 492 20.72 5.99 12.78
N GLU A 493 21.05 5.01 11.91
CA GLU A 493 20.14 3.91 11.58
C GLU A 493 19.66 3.15 12.83
N VAL A 494 20.55 2.92 13.79
CA VAL A 494 20.24 2.18 15.03
C VAL A 494 19.25 2.96 15.90
N SER A 495 19.47 4.26 16.05
CA SER A 495 18.58 5.12 16.83
C SER A 495 17.21 5.32 16.16
N MET A 496 17.19 5.42 14.82
CA MET A 496 15.94 5.50 14.06
C MET A 496 15.15 4.19 14.12
N ALA A 497 15.82 3.04 14.03
CA ALA A 497 15.18 1.73 14.17
C ALA A 497 14.52 1.59 15.55
N TYR A 498 15.22 2.01 16.62
CA TYR A 498 14.64 2.08 17.96
C TYR A 498 13.42 3.02 18.03
N ALA A 499 13.49 4.20 17.41
CA ALA A 499 12.38 5.14 17.38
C ALA A 499 11.13 4.54 16.72
N LEU A 500 11.31 3.81 15.61
CA LEU A 500 10.23 3.28 14.78
C LEU A 500 9.70 1.91 15.22
N GLU A 501 10.40 1.22 16.12
CA GLU A 501 9.96 -0.07 16.67
C GLU A 501 8.52 0.01 17.20
N GLY A 502 7.67 -0.95 16.82
CA GLY A 502 6.26 -0.97 17.23
C GLY A 502 5.36 0.05 16.50
N THR A 503 5.86 0.71 15.45
CA THR A 503 5.06 1.56 14.55
C THR A 503 4.88 0.88 13.19
N GLU A 504 4.05 1.46 12.32
CA GLU A 504 3.92 1.05 10.91
C GLU A 504 5.04 1.59 10.00
N TRP A 505 5.98 2.36 10.55
CA TRP A 505 7.05 3.02 9.82
C TRP A 505 8.36 2.25 9.91
N SER A 506 9.24 2.44 8.93
CA SER A 506 10.55 1.78 8.89
C SER A 506 11.66 2.74 8.47
N VAL A 507 12.91 2.38 8.80
CA VAL A 507 14.08 3.17 8.39
C VAL A 507 14.30 2.98 6.89
N GLY A 508 14.35 4.08 6.15
CA GLY A 508 14.70 4.10 4.73
C GLY A 508 16.21 4.30 4.52
N THR A 509 16.57 4.91 3.39
CA THR A 509 17.95 5.34 3.13
C THR A 509 18.47 6.29 4.21
N VAL A 510 19.57 5.90 4.83
CA VAL A 510 20.39 6.75 5.68
C VAL A 510 21.78 6.82 5.06
N ASN A 511 22.27 8.02 4.77
CA ASN A 511 23.62 8.24 4.21
C ASN A 511 24.53 9.07 5.12
N VAL A 512 23.99 9.55 6.25
CA VAL A 512 24.78 10.14 7.33
C VAL A 512 25.56 9.02 8.03
N ARG A 513 26.87 9.22 8.24
CA ARG A 513 27.79 8.18 8.77
C ARG A 513 28.43 8.54 10.10
N THR A 514 27.95 9.61 10.74
CA THR A 514 28.42 10.01 12.07
C THR A 514 28.03 8.96 13.11
N LYS A 515 28.91 8.73 14.08
CA LYS A 515 28.66 7.87 15.24
C LYS A 515 28.48 8.73 16.48
N ARG A 516 27.44 8.47 17.26
CA ARG A 516 27.10 9.28 18.45
C ARG A 516 26.87 8.40 19.67
N THR A 517 27.31 8.91 20.81
CA THR A 517 27.07 8.34 22.15
C THR A 517 26.15 9.28 22.89
N TRP A 518 24.91 8.86 23.12
CA TRP A 518 23.89 9.69 23.77
C TRP A 518 22.81 8.87 24.45
N THR A 519 22.08 9.49 25.38
CA THR A 519 20.94 8.87 26.04
C THR A 519 19.66 9.54 25.57
N SER A 520 18.74 8.76 25.01
CA SER A 520 17.41 9.22 24.63
C SER A 520 16.48 9.18 25.83
N THR A 521 15.96 10.34 26.21
CA THR A 521 14.91 10.48 27.24
C THR A 521 13.53 10.74 26.64
N GLU A 522 13.47 10.97 25.33
CA GLU A 522 12.26 11.23 24.56
C GLU A 522 11.28 10.05 24.62
N LYS A 523 9.98 10.35 24.58
CA LYS A 523 8.92 9.36 24.86
C LYS A 523 8.13 8.90 23.65
N ASN A 524 8.31 9.52 22.49
CA ASN A 524 7.65 9.13 21.23
C ASN A 524 8.64 9.10 20.06
N ALA A 525 8.25 8.39 19.01
CA ALA A 525 9.07 8.15 17.83
C ALA A 525 9.49 9.46 17.14
N LEU A 526 8.54 10.38 16.91
CA LEU A 526 8.83 11.63 16.18
C LEU A 526 9.90 12.50 16.89
N SER A 527 9.82 12.58 18.23
CA SER A 527 10.75 13.39 19.03
C SER A 527 12.15 12.78 19.03
N ILE A 528 12.25 11.45 19.08
CA ILE A 528 13.53 10.74 18.92
C ILE A 528 14.09 10.98 17.51
N LEU A 529 13.31 10.84 16.45
CA LEU A 529 13.77 11.04 15.07
C LEU A 529 14.29 12.47 14.84
N ARG A 530 13.58 13.49 15.36
CA ARG A 530 14.03 14.87 15.32
C ARG A 530 15.34 15.07 16.10
N THR A 531 15.47 14.43 17.26
CA THR A 531 16.72 14.45 18.06
C THR A 531 17.88 13.78 17.31
N VAL A 532 17.61 12.66 16.62
CA VAL A 532 18.61 11.98 15.79
C VAL A 532 19.10 12.91 14.68
N ALA A 533 18.19 13.56 13.94
CA ALA A 533 18.56 14.52 12.90
C ALA A 533 19.36 15.70 13.48
N ASP A 534 19.01 16.19 14.67
CA ASP A 534 19.74 17.28 15.34
C ASP A 534 21.18 16.89 15.76
N LEU A 535 21.36 15.67 16.29
CA LEU A 535 22.65 15.17 16.78
C LEU A 535 23.58 14.70 15.65
N HIS A 536 23.02 13.98 14.69
CA HIS A 536 23.79 13.43 13.57
C HIS A 536 23.94 14.42 12.41
N GLY A 537 23.06 15.41 12.32
CA GLY A 537 22.91 16.29 11.17
C GLY A 537 22.11 15.64 10.04
N GLY A 538 21.78 16.45 9.03
CA GLY A 538 21.08 16.00 7.82
C GLY A 538 19.60 16.39 7.79
N ASP A 539 18.97 16.04 6.67
CA ASP A 539 17.57 16.22 6.39
C ASP A 539 16.82 14.93 6.71
N LEU A 540 15.90 15.05 7.66
CA LEU A 540 14.92 14.05 8.04
C LEU A 540 13.75 14.13 7.06
N VAL A 541 13.66 13.14 6.17
CA VAL A 541 12.65 13.11 5.11
C VAL A 541 11.65 12.01 5.41
N PHE A 542 10.39 12.40 5.54
CA PHE A 542 9.27 11.49 5.73
C PHE A 542 8.65 11.16 4.38
N ASP A 543 8.84 9.93 3.94
CA ASP A 543 8.11 9.40 2.80
C ASP A 543 6.80 8.82 3.34
N CYS A 544 5.76 9.66 3.39
CA CYS A 544 4.46 9.29 3.97
C CYS A 544 3.78 8.12 3.22
N PRO A 545 3.72 8.13 1.87
CA PRO A 545 3.28 6.96 1.10
C PRO A 545 4.19 5.77 1.40
N ASN A 546 5.49 6.03 1.38
CA ASN A 546 6.59 5.25 1.90
C ASN A 546 6.45 4.61 3.28
N ARG A 547 5.69 5.13 4.24
CA ARG A 547 5.95 4.85 5.68
C ARG A 547 7.46 4.74 6.02
N LEU A 548 8.32 5.49 5.32
CA LEU A 548 9.78 5.42 5.47
C LEU A 548 10.25 6.72 6.06
N VAL A 549 11.25 6.62 6.93
CA VAL A 549 11.98 7.78 7.42
C VAL A 549 13.41 7.68 6.95
N HIS A 550 13.84 8.67 6.19
CA HIS A 550 15.20 8.80 5.68
C HIS A 550 15.97 9.83 6.49
N LEU A 551 17.29 9.65 6.59
CA LEU A 551 18.19 10.69 7.07
C LEU A 551 19.31 10.90 6.06
N LEU A 552 19.20 12.00 5.32
CA LEU A 552 20.06 12.31 4.19
C LEU A 552 20.97 13.47 4.53
N THR A 553 22.22 13.45 4.06
CA THR A 553 23.17 14.56 4.28
C THR A 553 22.64 15.85 3.68
N VAL A 554 22.07 15.75 2.47
CA VAL A 554 21.28 16.78 1.79
C VAL A 554 20.19 16.07 0.97
N TYR A 555 18.95 16.53 1.08
CA TYR A 555 17.78 16.14 0.29
C TYR A 555 17.54 17.12 -0.88
N GLY A 556 17.02 16.63 -1.99
CA GLY A 556 16.84 17.44 -3.21
C GLY A 556 18.07 17.43 -4.12
N THR A 557 17.92 18.03 -5.29
CA THR A 557 18.92 18.05 -6.36
C THR A 557 19.19 19.48 -6.84
N ASP A 558 20.14 19.68 -7.75
CA ASP A 558 20.20 20.91 -8.52
C ASP A 558 19.17 20.81 -9.66
N SER A 559 18.05 21.52 -9.51
CA SER A 559 16.94 21.42 -10.47
C SER A 559 17.18 22.23 -11.73
N GLY A 560 18.08 23.22 -11.68
CA GLY A 560 18.30 24.19 -12.76
C GLY A 560 17.17 25.20 -12.94
N ALA A 561 16.11 25.16 -12.12
CA ALA A 561 14.99 26.10 -12.21
C ALA A 561 15.44 27.54 -11.93
N LEU A 562 14.91 28.48 -12.72
CA LEU A 562 15.26 29.91 -12.65
C LEU A 562 14.07 30.75 -12.18
N PHE A 563 14.22 31.37 -11.02
CA PHE A 563 13.36 32.45 -10.53
C PHE A 563 13.99 33.80 -10.86
N ALA A 564 13.39 34.52 -11.80
CA ALA A 564 13.90 35.81 -12.23
C ALA A 564 12.84 36.92 -12.20
N TYR A 565 13.24 38.11 -11.75
CA TYR A 565 12.37 39.28 -11.78
C TYR A 565 11.99 39.61 -13.24
N LYS A 566 10.72 39.94 -13.49
CA LYS A 566 10.09 40.09 -14.83
C LYS A 566 9.94 38.80 -15.66
N LYS A 567 10.30 37.63 -15.12
CA LYS A 567 9.98 36.31 -15.70
C LYS A 567 8.84 35.67 -14.92
N ASN A 568 9.17 35.08 -13.78
CA ASN A 568 8.27 34.29 -12.93
C ASN A 568 8.36 34.68 -11.45
N MET A 569 9.18 35.66 -11.08
CA MET A 569 9.28 36.16 -9.71
C MET A 569 8.57 37.53 -9.61
N LYS A 570 7.51 37.59 -8.79
CA LYS A 570 6.73 38.81 -8.54
C LYS A 570 7.43 39.72 -7.54
N SER A 571 7.97 39.14 -6.47
CA SER A 571 8.70 39.88 -5.43
C SER A 571 9.75 39.01 -4.76
N ILE A 572 10.76 39.69 -4.19
CA ILE A 572 11.85 39.07 -3.44
C ILE A 572 12.20 39.92 -2.23
N LYS A 573 12.39 39.27 -1.08
CA LYS A 573 12.95 39.87 0.12
C LYS A 573 14.19 39.11 0.53
N ARG A 574 15.35 39.77 0.46
CA ARG A 574 16.61 39.26 0.99
C ARG A 574 16.80 39.73 2.43
N VAL A 575 17.04 38.79 3.35
CA VAL A 575 17.40 39.08 4.74
C VAL A 575 18.80 38.53 5.00
N VAL A 576 19.68 39.37 5.54
CA VAL A 576 21.00 38.97 6.04
C VAL A 576 21.00 39.21 7.55
N ASP A 577 20.95 38.14 8.33
CA ASP A 577 20.86 38.20 9.78
C ASP A 577 22.17 37.75 10.45
N THR A 578 22.70 38.58 11.33
CA THR A 578 23.91 38.31 12.13
C THR A 578 23.65 38.33 13.64
N ARG A 579 22.37 38.40 14.07
CA ARG A 579 21.99 38.43 15.50
C ARG A 579 22.41 37.16 16.24
N SER A 580 22.41 36.02 15.54
CA SER A 580 22.83 34.71 16.05
C SER A 580 24.29 34.34 15.73
N LEU A 581 25.10 35.28 15.22
CA LEU A 581 26.49 35.01 14.83
C LEU A 581 27.35 34.71 16.07
N VAL A 582 28.01 33.56 16.08
CA VAL A 582 28.91 33.10 17.15
C VAL A 582 30.29 32.81 16.57
N THR A 583 31.35 33.37 17.16
CA THR A 583 32.75 33.13 16.74
C THR A 583 33.53 32.32 17.76
N ARG A 584 32.96 32.10 18.96
CA ARG A 584 33.48 31.21 20.00
C ARG A 584 32.35 30.43 20.66
N LEU A 585 32.39 29.10 20.57
CA LEU A 585 31.35 28.23 21.10
C LEU A 585 31.91 27.31 22.18
N TYR A 586 31.39 27.44 23.40
CA TYR A 586 31.60 26.47 24.49
C TYR A 586 30.61 25.31 24.33
N ALA A 587 30.97 24.12 24.83
CA ALA A 587 30.02 23.02 24.98
C ALA A 587 30.17 22.37 26.35
N ILE A 588 29.03 22.03 26.95
CA ILE A 588 28.97 21.39 28.26
C ILE A 588 28.22 20.07 28.12
N GLY A 589 28.91 18.97 28.37
CA GLY A 589 28.39 17.62 28.29
C GLY A 589 27.73 17.14 29.57
N SER A 590 27.34 15.85 29.59
CA SER A 590 26.85 15.18 30.80
C SER A 590 27.79 15.38 31.99
N GLU A 591 27.21 15.61 33.18
CA GLU A 591 27.95 15.85 34.43
C GLU A 591 29.00 16.99 34.37
N GLY A 592 28.83 17.95 33.44
CA GLY A 592 29.77 19.06 33.27
C GLY A 592 31.01 18.71 32.44
N LEU A 593 30.98 17.59 31.69
CA LEU A 593 32.04 17.19 30.77
C LEU A 593 32.44 18.32 29.82
N THR A 594 33.75 18.53 29.63
CA THR A 594 34.29 19.45 28.61
C THR A 594 35.30 18.71 27.73
N PHE A 595 35.68 19.29 26.58
CA PHE A 595 36.74 18.76 25.73
C PHE A 595 38.09 19.50 25.92
N ALA A 596 38.27 20.25 27.01
CA ALA A 596 39.47 21.07 27.22
C ALA A 596 40.77 20.25 27.19
N ASP A 597 40.76 19.08 27.83
CA ASP A 597 41.93 18.19 27.93
C ASP A 597 42.41 17.69 26.55
N ILE A 598 41.49 17.54 25.59
CA ILE A 598 41.78 17.10 24.22
C ILE A 598 41.88 18.27 23.23
N ASN A 599 41.79 19.52 23.71
CA ASN A 599 41.76 20.73 22.90
C ASN A 599 42.71 21.81 23.44
N GLY A 600 43.90 21.39 23.93
CA GLY A 600 44.95 22.30 24.37
C GLY A 600 44.56 23.19 25.55
N GLY A 601 43.69 22.68 26.45
CA GLY A 601 43.18 23.40 27.62
C GLY A 601 42.00 24.32 27.33
N LYS A 602 41.50 24.39 26.09
CA LYS A 602 40.36 25.24 25.72
C LYS A 602 39.05 24.44 25.71
N ALA A 603 38.11 24.81 26.58
CA ALA A 603 36.75 24.25 26.61
C ALA A 603 35.81 24.80 25.51
N TYR A 604 36.36 25.40 24.46
CA TYR A 604 35.62 26.03 23.38
C TYR A 604 36.35 25.87 22.03
N VAL A 605 35.60 26.04 20.94
CA VAL A 605 36.13 26.13 19.57
C VAL A 605 35.87 27.53 19.00
N GLU A 606 36.67 27.94 18.01
CA GLU A 606 36.69 29.31 17.49
C GLU A 606 36.72 29.34 15.95
N ASP A 607 36.01 30.30 15.38
CA ASP A 607 35.99 30.57 13.93
C ASP A 607 35.78 32.08 13.73
N TYR A 608 36.78 32.72 13.14
CA TYR A 608 36.82 34.16 12.86
C TYR A 608 36.80 34.46 11.36
N THR A 609 36.45 33.47 10.50
CA THR A 609 36.49 33.63 9.05
C THR A 609 35.53 34.72 8.54
N TYR A 610 34.34 34.86 9.16
CA TYR A 610 33.37 35.91 8.78
C TYR A 610 33.55 37.23 9.54
N SER A 611 33.87 37.16 10.84
CA SER A 611 34.02 38.33 11.70
C SER A 611 35.18 38.14 12.68
N SER A 612 35.93 39.21 12.93
CA SER A 612 36.99 39.25 13.95
C SER A 612 36.47 39.48 15.36
N ASP A 613 35.19 39.83 15.53
CA ASP A 613 34.59 40.07 16.86
C ASP A 613 34.49 38.76 17.63
N ILE A 614 34.74 38.80 18.94
CA ILE A 614 34.52 37.65 19.83
C ILE A 614 33.05 37.65 20.28
N ARG A 615 32.26 36.73 19.74
CA ARG A 615 30.84 36.50 20.09
C ARG A 615 30.72 35.12 20.69
N ILE A 616 30.40 35.06 21.98
CA ILE A 616 30.44 33.84 22.78
C ILE A 616 29.03 33.28 22.95
N SER A 617 28.88 31.98 22.72
CA SER A 617 27.70 31.21 23.11
C SER A 617 28.11 29.89 23.76
N THR A 618 27.15 29.21 24.38
CA THR A 618 27.31 27.88 24.98
C THR A 618 26.29 26.93 24.37
N LEU A 619 26.76 25.78 23.92
CA LEU A 619 25.97 24.67 23.41
C LEU A 619 25.69 23.68 24.53
N ASP A 620 24.42 23.34 24.74
CA ASP A 620 24.04 22.24 25.62
C ASP A 620 24.34 20.93 24.91
N CYS A 621 25.22 20.11 25.51
CA CYS A 621 25.58 18.78 25.05
C CYS A 621 25.34 17.76 26.17
N SER A 622 24.41 18.01 27.09
CA SER A 622 24.11 17.17 28.25
C SER A 622 23.87 15.69 27.91
N SER A 623 23.43 15.37 26.70
CA SER A 623 23.28 14.00 26.20
C SER A 623 24.61 13.31 25.86
N PHE A 624 25.69 14.05 25.61
CA PHE A 624 27.00 13.52 25.27
C PHE A 624 27.79 13.08 26.50
N THR A 625 28.37 11.89 26.41
CA THR A 625 29.29 11.31 27.41
C THR A 625 30.72 11.13 26.89
N ASN A 626 30.97 11.46 25.61
CA ASN A 626 32.28 11.32 24.96
C ASN A 626 32.84 12.69 24.51
N PRO A 627 34.01 13.14 25.01
CA PRO A 627 34.55 14.46 24.71
C PRO A 627 35.00 14.64 23.25
N TYR A 628 35.44 13.58 22.56
CA TYR A 628 35.86 13.66 21.16
C TYR A 628 34.66 13.91 20.24
N GLN A 629 33.59 13.13 20.41
CA GLN A 629 32.36 13.29 19.64
C GLN A 629 31.68 14.64 19.95
N MET A 630 31.74 15.09 21.20
CA MET A 630 31.23 16.41 21.60
C MET A 630 32.00 17.55 20.93
N LYS A 631 33.35 17.47 20.88
CA LYS A 631 34.17 18.45 20.16
C LYS A 631 33.79 18.50 18.67
N GLU A 632 33.69 17.35 18.01
CA GLU A 632 33.29 17.25 16.59
C GLU A 632 31.90 17.88 16.35
N TYR A 633 30.92 17.59 17.21
CA TYR A 633 29.60 18.22 17.14
C TYR A 633 29.66 19.74 17.35
N THR A 634 30.48 20.21 18.29
CA THR A 634 30.66 21.64 18.57
C THR A 634 31.30 22.36 17.39
N GLU A 635 32.29 21.76 16.73
CA GLU A 635 32.92 22.29 15.51
C GLU A 635 31.92 22.36 14.36
N MET A 636 31.11 21.31 14.17
CA MET A 636 30.03 21.29 13.18
C MET A 636 29.03 22.43 13.41
N ARG A 637 28.59 22.65 14.66
CA ARG A 637 27.65 23.74 15.00
C ARG A 637 28.29 25.12 14.87
N LEU A 638 29.53 25.29 15.29
CA LEU A 638 30.22 26.57 15.11
C LEU A 638 30.37 26.93 13.63
N ALA A 639 30.66 25.97 12.75
CA ALA A 639 30.75 26.22 11.30
C ALA A 639 29.43 26.73 10.67
N GLN A 640 28.29 26.47 11.34
CA GLN A 640 26.98 27.04 10.98
C GLN A 640 26.79 28.42 11.63
N TYR A 641 27.07 28.55 12.93
CA TYR A 641 26.84 29.78 13.68
C TYR A 641 27.85 30.91 13.39
N SER A 642 29.02 30.58 12.83
CA SER A 642 30.08 31.55 12.51
C SER A 642 29.82 32.32 11.22
N LYS A 643 28.68 32.11 10.56
CA LYS A 643 28.29 32.73 9.30
C LYS A 643 26.93 33.43 9.45
N PRO A 644 26.66 34.49 8.67
CA PRO A 644 25.36 35.13 8.65
C PRO A 644 24.31 34.18 8.09
N ASN A 645 23.10 34.21 8.64
CA ASN A 645 21.96 33.54 8.05
C ASN A 645 21.46 34.41 6.90
N ILE A 646 21.54 33.88 5.67
CA ILE A 646 21.02 34.54 4.49
C ILE A 646 19.77 33.79 4.06
N SER A 647 18.65 34.50 3.97
CA SER A 647 17.41 33.97 3.44
C SER A 647 16.80 34.88 2.38
N TYR A 648 16.06 34.25 1.48
CA TYR A 648 15.33 34.88 0.40
C TYR A 648 13.88 34.41 0.47
N VAL A 649 12.95 35.34 0.59
CA VAL A 649 11.52 35.07 0.52
C VAL A 649 11.04 35.55 -0.84
N LEU A 650 10.57 34.62 -1.66
CA LEU A 650 10.10 34.89 -3.02
C LEU A 650 8.59 34.70 -3.08
N ASN A 651 7.90 35.58 -3.79
CA ASN A 651 6.61 35.25 -4.37
C ASN A 651 6.83 34.99 -5.86
N ALA A 652 6.61 33.75 -6.29
CA ALA A 652 6.96 33.31 -7.63
C ALA A 652 5.93 32.33 -8.19
N MET A 653 5.84 32.33 -9.53
CA MET A 653 5.06 31.38 -10.29
C MET A 653 5.84 30.10 -10.54
N ASP A 654 5.21 28.97 -10.22
CA ASP A 654 5.66 27.68 -10.69
C ASP A 654 5.39 27.53 -12.19
N LEU A 655 6.44 27.67 -13.01
CA LEU A 655 6.33 27.54 -14.47
C LEU A 655 6.12 26.10 -14.93
N SER A 656 6.47 25.10 -14.12
CA SER A 656 6.41 23.68 -14.50
C SER A 656 4.99 23.19 -14.77
N VAL A 657 3.98 23.92 -14.30
CA VAL A 657 2.56 23.68 -14.60
C VAL A 657 2.20 24.03 -16.05
N LEU A 658 3.02 24.83 -16.74
CA LEU A 658 2.83 25.20 -18.14
C LEU A 658 3.49 24.18 -19.08
N THR A 659 2.80 23.83 -20.16
CA THR A 659 3.35 22.94 -21.20
C THR A 659 4.60 23.54 -21.83
N GLY A 660 5.66 22.75 -21.95
CA GLY A 660 6.96 23.17 -22.52
C GLY A 660 7.94 23.76 -21.50
N TYR A 661 7.55 23.91 -20.24
CA TYR A 661 8.38 24.40 -19.13
C TYR A 661 8.70 23.30 -18.11
N GLU A 662 8.65 22.03 -18.51
CA GLU A 662 8.93 20.90 -17.62
C GLU A 662 10.36 20.93 -17.03
N HIS A 663 11.29 21.61 -17.71
CA HIS A 663 12.66 21.84 -17.27
C HIS A 663 12.79 22.88 -16.14
N GLU A 664 11.73 23.62 -15.83
CA GLU A 664 11.66 24.56 -14.69
C GLU A 664 11.07 23.88 -13.44
N ALA A 665 10.89 22.56 -13.46
CA ALA A 665 10.39 21.81 -12.31
C ALA A 665 11.36 21.90 -11.12
N TRP A 666 10.80 22.04 -9.93
CA TRP A 666 11.54 22.11 -8.67
C TRP A 666 10.72 21.46 -7.55
N SER A 667 11.42 21.01 -6.51
CA SER A 667 10.85 20.40 -5.31
C SER A 667 11.43 21.03 -4.05
N LEU A 668 10.78 20.78 -2.90
CA LEU A 668 11.36 21.10 -1.60
C LEU A 668 12.73 20.42 -1.46
N GLY A 669 13.76 21.14 -1.00
CA GLY A 669 15.12 20.63 -0.91
C GLY A 669 16.01 20.95 -2.12
N ASP A 670 15.44 21.29 -3.27
CA ASP A 670 16.25 21.55 -4.47
C ASP A 670 17.04 22.86 -4.38
N TYR A 671 18.19 22.90 -5.05
CA TYR A 671 18.91 24.13 -5.35
C TYR A 671 18.34 24.77 -6.61
N VAL A 672 17.98 26.05 -6.51
CA VAL A 672 17.38 26.85 -7.59
C VAL A 672 18.18 28.13 -7.81
N HIS A 673 18.15 28.68 -9.02
CA HIS A 673 18.80 29.95 -9.34
C HIS A 673 17.83 31.13 -9.19
N VAL A 674 18.29 32.19 -8.52
CA VAL A 674 17.53 33.43 -8.32
C VAL A 674 18.28 34.59 -8.92
N GLU A 675 17.62 35.33 -9.82
CA GLU A 675 18.17 36.51 -10.48
C GLU A 675 17.26 37.73 -10.31
N ASP A 676 17.83 38.80 -9.77
CA ASP A 676 17.23 40.13 -9.76
C ASP A 676 18.29 41.16 -10.17
N LYS A 677 18.19 41.64 -11.41
CA LYS A 677 19.14 42.61 -11.97
C LYS A 677 19.07 43.97 -11.29
N ASP A 678 17.90 44.35 -10.78
CA ASP A 678 17.68 45.65 -10.14
C ASP A 678 18.32 45.66 -8.74
N LEU A 679 18.33 44.51 -8.05
CA LEU A 679 19.05 44.29 -6.79
C LEU A 679 20.51 43.82 -6.96
N GLY A 680 20.97 43.57 -8.19
CA GLY A 680 22.29 43.00 -8.46
C GLY A 680 22.48 41.59 -7.86
N LEU A 681 21.39 40.85 -7.72
CA LEU A 681 21.38 39.52 -7.11
C LEU A 681 21.42 38.45 -8.19
N SER A 682 22.38 37.53 -8.09
CA SER A 682 22.42 36.26 -8.83
C SER A 682 22.99 35.21 -7.89
N VAL A 683 22.15 34.28 -7.44
CA VAL A 683 22.51 33.31 -6.40
C VAL A 683 21.84 31.97 -6.67
N THR A 684 22.56 30.88 -6.44
CA THR A 684 21.98 29.54 -6.36
C THR A 684 21.84 29.18 -4.89
N THR A 685 20.62 28.87 -4.46
CA THR A 685 20.31 28.58 -3.05
C THR A 685 19.19 27.55 -2.96
N ARG A 686 19.07 26.93 -1.78
CA ARG A 686 18.20 25.78 -1.54
C ARG A 686 16.80 26.20 -1.12
N VAL A 687 15.76 25.54 -1.66
CA VAL A 687 14.36 25.70 -1.23
C VAL A 687 14.17 24.97 0.10
N ILE A 688 13.99 25.71 1.19
CA ILE A 688 13.87 25.12 2.55
C ILE A 688 12.42 25.08 3.05
N ARG A 689 11.55 25.95 2.55
CA ARG A 689 10.12 25.99 2.86
C ARG A 689 9.35 26.49 1.63
N ARG A 690 8.14 25.99 1.46
CA ARG A 690 7.18 26.50 0.48
C ARG A 690 5.79 26.59 1.08
N GLU A 691 5.04 27.57 0.59
CA GLU A 691 3.60 27.67 0.73
C GLU A 691 3.03 27.70 -0.68
N TYR A 692 2.46 26.56 -1.09
CA TYR A 692 2.03 26.33 -2.45
C TYR A 692 0.51 26.38 -2.52
N ASN A 693 -0.03 27.40 -3.17
CA ASN A 693 -1.45 27.46 -3.46
C ASN A 693 -1.76 26.62 -4.72
N LEU A 694 -2.49 25.53 -4.53
CA LEU A 694 -2.79 24.58 -5.60
C LEU A 694 -3.69 25.19 -6.68
N GLN A 695 -4.51 26.18 -6.35
CA GLN A 695 -5.39 26.85 -7.33
C GLN A 695 -4.74 28.06 -7.96
N GLU A 696 -3.79 28.67 -7.26
CA GLU A 696 -2.99 29.79 -7.73
C GLU A 696 -1.48 29.44 -7.73
N PRO A 697 -1.01 28.49 -8.57
CA PRO A 697 0.43 28.18 -8.64
C PRO A 697 1.31 29.39 -8.98
N TRP A 698 0.73 30.45 -9.57
CA TRP A 698 1.37 31.73 -9.82
C TRP A 698 1.61 32.58 -8.56
N ASN A 699 1.00 32.20 -7.44
CA ASN A 699 1.08 32.87 -6.14
C ASN A 699 1.70 31.91 -5.10
N THR A 700 2.85 31.33 -5.44
CA THR A 700 3.59 30.45 -4.52
C THR A 700 4.62 31.27 -3.73
N VAL A 701 4.69 31.05 -2.42
CA VAL A 701 5.72 31.68 -1.57
C VAL A 701 6.82 30.67 -1.27
N LEU A 702 8.07 31.05 -1.53
CA LEU A 702 9.25 30.20 -1.33
C LEU A 702 10.19 30.83 -0.32
N GLU A 703 10.68 30.04 0.63
CA GLU A 703 11.87 30.37 1.42
C GLU A 703 13.08 29.64 0.88
N LEU A 704 14.09 30.41 0.51
CA LEU A 704 15.39 29.87 0.19
C LEU A 704 16.41 30.28 1.24
N SER A 705 17.20 29.34 1.75
CA SER A 705 18.21 29.66 2.76
C SER A 705 19.42 28.73 2.72
N THR A 706 20.56 29.26 3.17
CA THR A 706 21.79 28.50 3.39
C THR A 706 21.80 27.74 4.72
N THR A 707 20.85 28.02 5.62
CA THR A 707 20.75 27.41 6.95
C THR A 707 19.35 26.86 7.18
N LEU A 708 19.26 25.63 7.67
CA LEU A 708 18.00 25.09 8.18
C LEU A 708 17.64 25.82 9.47
N LYS A 709 16.36 26.18 9.64
CA LYS A 709 15.87 26.81 10.88
C LYS A 709 15.85 25.76 11.99
N ASN A 710 16.25 26.15 13.20
CA ASN A 710 16.01 25.30 14.38
C ASN A 710 14.53 25.42 14.77
N LEU A 711 13.91 24.31 15.17
CA LEU A 711 12.47 24.13 15.50
C LEU A 711 11.88 25.05 16.60
N GLY A 712 12.59 26.09 17.04
CA GLY A 712 12.15 27.03 18.08
C GLY A 712 12.31 28.52 17.72
N SER A 713 12.80 28.89 16.54
CA SER A 713 13.02 30.30 16.19
C SER A 713 12.01 30.85 15.18
N SER A 714 10.94 31.45 15.71
CA SER A 714 10.14 32.55 15.15
C SER A 714 9.34 32.28 13.85
N ALA A 715 8.18 31.61 13.98
CA ALA A 715 7.07 31.71 13.03
C ALA A 715 6.68 33.18 12.73
N SER A 716 6.80 34.05 13.75
CA SER A 716 6.38 35.46 13.68
C SER A 716 7.08 36.33 12.63
N GLN A 717 8.27 35.96 12.14
CA GLN A 717 8.96 36.77 11.11
C GLN A 717 8.53 36.40 9.68
N TRP A 718 7.91 35.22 9.52
CA TRP A 718 7.35 34.73 8.26
C TRP A 718 5.92 35.20 8.06
N ASP A 719 5.05 34.99 9.05
CA ASP A 719 3.63 35.41 9.00
C ASP A 719 3.51 36.89 8.63
N ASN A 720 4.29 37.75 9.30
CA ASN A 720 4.32 39.18 9.01
C ASN A 720 4.83 39.56 7.61
N VAL A 721 5.60 38.68 6.95
CA VAL A 721 6.22 38.94 5.64
C VAL A 721 5.36 38.36 4.52
N ALA A 722 4.85 37.15 4.69
CA ALA A 722 3.86 36.54 3.82
C ALA A 722 2.62 37.45 3.74
N ASP A 723 2.04 37.84 4.87
CA ASP A 723 0.89 38.76 4.93
C ASP A 723 1.17 40.11 4.22
N SER A 724 2.40 40.63 4.36
CA SER A 724 2.79 41.89 3.70
C SER A 724 2.99 41.77 2.19
N LEU A 725 3.36 40.59 1.70
CA LEU A 725 3.57 40.30 0.28
C LEU A 725 2.24 39.91 -0.39
N GLU A 726 1.35 39.21 0.31
CA GLU A 726 -0.05 38.99 -0.11
C GLU A 726 -0.81 40.32 -0.28
N GLY A 727 -0.59 41.28 0.63
CA GLY A 727 -1.17 42.62 0.58
C GLY A 727 -0.75 43.51 -0.61
N THR A 728 0.19 43.05 -1.46
CA THR A 728 0.57 43.73 -2.71
C THR A 728 -0.15 43.19 -3.96
N SER A 729 -1.39 42.71 -3.80
CA SER A 729 -2.33 42.51 -4.91
C SER A 729 -2.81 43.87 -5.47
N MET A 730 -1.92 44.57 -6.17
CA MET A 730 -2.25 45.65 -7.10
C MET A 730 -2.16 45.17 -8.55
N VAL A 731 -2.64 43.95 -8.79
CA VAL A 731 -2.94 43.46 -10.13
C VAL A 731 -4.46 43.50 -10.23
N THR A 732 -4.99 44.49 -10.95
CA THR A 732 -6.42 44.50 -11.21
C THR A 732 -6.76 43.38 -12.19
N ASN A 733 -8.00 42.87 -12.19
CA ASN A 733 -8.46 41.89 -13.20
C ASN A 733 -8.21 42.36 -14.66
N ASN A 734 -7.92 43.65 -14.88
CA ASN A 734 -7.50 44.19 -16.18
C ASN A 734 -6.04 43.86 -16.55
N ASP A 735 -5.12 43.78 -15.59
CA ASP A 735 -3.70 43.50 -15.86
C ASP A 735 -3.46 42.01 -16.17
N ILE A 736 -4.28 41.12 -15.60
CA ILE A 736 -4.29 39.66 -15.90
C ILE A 736 -4.85 39.38 -17.30
N ARG A 737 -5.75 40.23 -17.81
CA ARG A 737 -6.31 40.09 -19.17
C ARG A 737 -5.27 40.34 -20.28
N GLU A 738 -4.18 41.05 -19.99
CA GLU A 738 -3.14 41.37 -20.98
C GLU A 738 -1.93 40.40 -20.96
N MET A 739 -1.82 39.49 -19.99
CA MET A 739 -0.76 38.47 -19.96
C MET A 739 -1.30 37.09 -20.41
N VAL A 740 -1.33 36.94 -21.75
CA VAL A 740 -1.51 35.70 -22.53
C VAL A 740 -2.87 34.98 -22.32
N PRO A 741 -3.92 35.39 -23.05
CA PRO A 741 -5.16 34.61 -23.08
C PRO A 741 -4.93 33.36 -23.95
N PHE A 742 -5.04 32.17 -23.32
CA PHE A 742 -5.19 30.89 -24.02
C PHE A 742 -6.52 30.76 -24.77
N ASN A 743 -7.33 31.82 -24.79
CA ASN A 743 -8.49 31.97 -25.64
C ASN A 743 -8.24 33.11 -26.64
N LEU A 744 -8.12 32.76 -27.92
CA LEU A 744 -7.93 33.74 -28.99
C LEU A 744 -9.22 34.51 -29.30
N LEU A 745 -10.39 33.96 -28.92
CA LEU A 745 -11.66 34.64 -29.07
C LEU A 745 -11.85 35.67 -27.95
N ARG A 746 -12.02 36.94 -28.34
CA ARG A 746 -12.35 38.02 -27.42
C ARG A 746 -13.82 37.96 -27.08
N ASN A 747 -14.15 38.13 -25.80
CA ASN A 747 -15.52 38.15 -25.29
C ASN A 747 -16.34 36.91 -25.74
N SER A 748 -15.76 35.71 -25.64
CA SER A 748 -16.45 34.47 -26.07
C SER A 748 -17.60 34.04 -25.15
N ARG A 749 -17.75 34.69 -23.98
CA ARG A 749 -18.77 34.41 -22.96
C ARG A 749 -19.90 35.44 -22.92
N ALA A 750 -19.90 36.41 -23.85
CA ALA A 750 -20.84 37.54 -23.90
C ALA A 750 -20.86 38.48 -22.67
N ASP A 751 -19.95 38.30 -21.70
CA ASP A 751 -19.90 39.09 -20.45
C ASP A 751 -19.67 40.60 -20.69
N ASP A 752 -19.10 40.96 -21.85
CA ASP A 752 -18.97 42.35 -22.32
C ASP A 752 -19.94 42.65 -23.49
N GLY A 753 -21.12 42.06 -23.41
CA GLY A 753 -22.16 42.14 -24.43
C GLY A 753 -21.69 41.67 -25.81
N MET A 754 -21.87 42.52 -26.83
CA MET A 754 -21.44 42.24 -28.22
C MET A 754 -20.07 42.82 -28.58
N ALA A 755 -19.30 43.30 -27.59
CA ALA A 755 -17.98 43.85 -27.84
C ALA A 755 -17.10 42.81 -28.56
N TYR A 756 -16.30 43.28 -29.53
CA TYR A 756 -15.38 42.49 -30.36
C TYR A 756 -16.02 41.51 -31.36
N TRP A 757 -17.35 41.50 -31.48
CA TRP A 757 -18.08 40.70 -32.48
C TRP A 757 -18.72 41.60 -33.53
N VAL A 758 -18.60 41.22 -34.80
CA VAL A 758 -19.44 41.75 -35.87
C VAL A 758 -20.77 41.02 -35.76
N ASN A 759 -21.79 41.68 -35.24
CA ASN A 759 -23.08 41.08 -34.95
C ASN A 759 -24.16 41.54 -35.96
N SER A 760 -24.92 40.58 -36.46
CA SER A 760 -26.16 40.74 -37.20
C SER A 760 -27.27 39.89 -36.57
N GLY A 761 -28.05 40.50 -35.68
CA GLY A 761 -29.30 39.93 -35.16
C GLY A 761 -29.20 38.96 -33.97
N PHE A 762 -28.01 38.79 -33.37
CA PHE A 762 -27.85 38.16 -32.05
C PHE A 762 -28.04 39.19 -30.93
N GLU A 763 -28.46 38.72 -29.77
CA GLU A 763 -28.63 39.46 -28.51
C GLU A 763 -27.88 38.74 -27.38
N VAL A 764 -27.75 39.41 -26.24
CA VAL A 764 -27.07 38.88 -25.05
C VAL A 764 -28.14 38.35 -24.11
N ASP A 765 -28.00 37.10 -23.67
CA ASP A 765 -28.87 36.45 -22.71
C ASP A 765 -28.17 36.39 -21.35
N GLY A 766 -28.73 37.06 -20.34
CA GLY A 766 -28.17 37.12 -19.00
C GLY A 766 -28.58 35.97 -18.08
N ASP A 767 -29.51 35.12 -18.50
CA ASP A 767 -30.11 34.10 -17.64
C ASP A 767 -29.52 32.70 -17.90
N ASN A 768 -28.88 32.49 -19.06
CA ASN A 768 -28.49 31.17 -19.56
C ASN A 768 -26.98 31.04 -19.91
N GLY A 769 -26.10 31.75 -19.19
CA GLY A 769 -24.64 31.60 -19.32
C GLY A 769 -24.12 30.31 -18.66
N VAL A 770 -23.26 29.55 -19.34
CA VAL A 770 -22.69 28.28 -18.80
C VAL A 770 -21.25 28.44 -18.32
N SER A 771 -20.40 29.10 -19.11
CA SER A 771 -18.99 29.34 -18.77
C SER A 771 -18.69 30.78 -18.30
N GLY A 772 -19.72 31.63 -18.28
CA GLY A 772 -19.72 33.03 -17.85
C GLY A 772 -21.11 33.45 -17.36
N THR A 773 -21.28 34.72 -17.04
CA THR A 773 -22.55 35.25 -16.50
C THR A 773 -23.63 35.47 -17.56
N THR A 774 -23.28 35.36 -18.84
CA THR A 774 -24.19 35.60 -19.97
C THR A 774 -23.89 34.63 -21.14
N SER A 775 -24.71 34.66 -22.20
CA SER A 775 -24.49 33.91 -23.44
C SER A 775 -25.01 34.68 -24.67
N PHE A 776 -24.64 34.23 -25.87
CA PHE A 776 -25.16 34.78 -27.13
C PHE A 776 -26.43 34.04 -27.55
N LYS A 777 -27.46 34.79 -27.94
CA LYS A 777 -28.77 34.26 -28.33
C LYS A 777 -29.23 34.84 -29.66
N ALA A 778 -29.89 34.06 -30.49
CA ALA A 778 -30.59 34.56 -31.67
C ALA A 778 -31.92 33.83 -31.85
N MET A 779 -33.00 34.58 -32.09
CA MET A 779 -34.27 34.00 -32.54
C MET A 779 -34.30 33.92 -34.07
N GLY A 780 -34.59 32.73 -34.61
CA GLY A 780 -34.74 32.52 -36.06
C GLY A 780 -35.88 33.35 -36.66
N VAL A 781 -35.70 33.84 -37.89
CA VAL A 781 -36.69 34.64 -38.62
C VAL A 781 -36.73 34.18 -40.08
N ALA A 782 -37.93 34.03 -40.64
CA ALA A 782 -38.11 33.60 -42.02
C ALA A 782 -37.42 34.56 -43.01
N ASN A 783 -36.70 33.98 -43.98
CA ASN A 783 -35.98 34.70 -45.04
C ASN A 783 -34.91 35.71 -44.56
N MET A 784 -34.35 35.53 -43.36
CA MET A 784 -33.32 36.43 -42.82
C MET A 784 -32.15 35.64 -42.22
N THR A 785 -30.92 36.00 -42.61
CA THR A 785 -29.69 35.45 -42.02
C THR A 785 -29.30 36.27 -40.80
N LYS A 786 -29.08 35.58 -39.68
CA LYS A 786 -28.46 36.14 -38.48
C LYS A 786 -27.08 35.54 -38.31
N SER A 787 -26.10 36.36 -37.96
CA SER A 787 -24.72 35.90 -37.79
C SER A 787 -24.00 36.75 -36.75
N MET A 788 -22.99 36.15 -36.14
CA MET A 788 -21.97 36.88 -35.41
C MET A 788 -20.61 36.32 -35.79
N ALA A 789 -19.63 37.20 -36.02
CA ALA A 789 -18.32 36.80 -36.49
C ALA A 789 -17.20 37.58 -35.80
N GLN A 790 -16.05 36.93 -35.65
CA GLN A 790 -14.82 37.54 -35.16
C GLN A 790 -13.64 36.97 -35.96
N THR A 791 -12.74 37.85 -36.40
CA THR A 791 -11.48 37.47 -37.04
C THR A 791 -10.38 37.44 -36.00
N ILE A 792 -9.66 36.32 -35.91
CA ILE A 792 -8.52 36.14 -35.02
C ILE A 792 -7.26 35.87 -35.84
N TYR A 793 -6.12 36.39 -35.39
CA TYR A 793 -4.81 36.18 -36.03
C TYR A 793 -3.93 35.37 -35.08
N PRO A 794 -4.01 34.02 -35.11
CA PRO A 794 -3.19 33.21 -34.24
C PRO A 794 -1.72 33.28 -34.67
N ALA A 795 -0.82 33.47 -33.71
CA ALA A 795 0.61 33.36 -33.96
C ALA A 795 1.08 31.93 -33.58
N ASN A 796 1.86 31.31 -34.48
CA ASN A 796 2.82 30.23 -34.19
C ASN A 796 2.27 28.88 -33.64
N ARG A 797 1.18 28.34 -34.20
CA ARG A 797 0.73 26.95 -33.94
C ARG A 797 0.29 26.23 -35.22
N SER A 798 0.47 24.91 -35.25
CA SER A 798 0.07 24.02 -36.35
C SER A 798 -1.30 23.36 -36.18
N SER A 799 -1.96 23.57 -35.03
CA SER A 799 -3.31 23.05 -34.76
C SER A 799 -4.09 23.99 -33.83
N TYR A 800 -5.41 24.04 -34.04
CA TYR A 800 -6.34 24.86 -33.26
C TYR A 800 -7.58 24.03 -32.89
N THR A 801 -8.14 24.30 -31.71
CA THR A 801 -9.38 23.67 -31.25
C THR A 801 -10.43 24.75 -31.05
N LEU A 802 -11.58 24.59 -31.71
CA LEU A 802 -12.78 25.37 -31.46
C LEU A 802 -13.68 24.58 -30.52
N SER A 803 -14.10 25.21 -29.42
CA SER A 803 -15.05 24.62 -28.46
C SER A 803 -16.23 25.56 -28.28
N ALA A 804 -17.45 25.02 -28.35
CA ALA A 804 -18.69 25.75 -28.16
C ALA A 804 -19.73 24.84 -27.48
N GLN A 805 -20.54 25.42 -26.60
CA GLN A 805 -21.71 24.76 -26.02
C GLN A 805 -22.96 25.50 -26.50
N ILE A 806 -23.96 24.74 -26.94
CA ILE A 806 -25.05 25.27 -27.77
C ILE A 806 -26.36 24.66 -27.29
N ALA A 807 -27.39 25.49 -27.18
CA ALA A 807 -28.75 25.09 -26.86
C ALA A 807 -29.70 25.69 -27.89
N SER A 808 -30.77 24.97 -28.21
CA SER A 808 -31.83 25.44 -29.11
C SER A 808 -33.19 25.12 -28.50
N GLU A 809 -34.17 26.00 -28.74
CA GLU A 809 -35.55 25.83 -28.29
C GLU A 809 -36.50 26.16 -29.46
N ASN A 810 -37.41 25.24 -29.80
CA ASN A 810 -38.42 25.41 -30.85
C ASN A 810 -37.89 25.85 -32.22
N LEU A 811 -36.71 25.36 -32.63
CA LEU A 811 -36.08 25.72 -33.90
C LEU A 811 -36.62 24.87 -35.07
N GLU A 812 -36.94 25.47 -36.21
CA GLU A 812 -37.46 24.76 -37.40
C GLU A 812 -36.79 25.29 -38.68
N LYS A 813 -36.31 24.38 -39.54
CA LYS A 813 -35.77 24.73 -40.86
C LYS A 813 -36.92 24.95 -41.84
N LEU A 814 -36.96 26.12 -42.47
CA LEU A 814 -38.03 26.50 -43.41
C LEU A 814 -37.78 25.99 -44.84
N SER A 815 -36.58 25.49 -45.14
CA SER A 815 -36.22 24.85 -46.41
C SER A 815 -35.00 23.95 -46.24
N SER A 816 -34.70 23.12 -47.25
CA SER A 816 -33.46 22.32 -47.32
C SER A 816 -32.18 23.15 -47.34
N ASP A 817 -32.28 24.42 -47.71
CA ASP A 817 -31.14 25.33 -47.87
C ASP A 817 -30.89 26.16 -46.61
N SER A 818 -31.71 25.98 -45.56
CA SER A 818 -31.56 26.67 -44.27
C SER A 818 -30.45 26.01 -43.43
N GLN A 819 -29.47 26.80 -42.97
CA GLN A 819 -28.32 26.32 -42.21
C GLN A 819 -28.25 26.96 -40.81
N VAL A 820 -27.91 26.15 -39.80
CA VAL A 820 -27.67 26.61 -38.43
C VAL A 820 -26.40 25.95 -37.94
N GLY A 821 -25.34 26.72 -37.79
CA GLY A 821 -24.02 26.15 -37.58
C GLY A 821 -22.94 27.19 -37.30
N ILE A 822 -21.72 26.71 -37.10
CA ILE A 822 -20.53 27.56 -37.03
C ILE A 822 -19.75 27.39 -38.32
N GLU A 823 -19.57 28.48 -39.05
CA GLU A 823 -18.69 28.53 -40.21
C GLU A 823 -17.30 29.01 -39.78
N VAL A 824 -16.28 28.22 -40.09
CA VAL A 824 -14.87 28.55 -39.87
C VAL A 824 -14.21 28.77 -41.22
N VAL A 825 -13.76 29.99 -41.48
CA VAL A 825 -12.96 30.36 -42.65
C VAL A 825 -11.51 30.52 -42.22
N ILE A 826 -10.63 29.70 -42.78
CA ILE A 826 -9.19 29.73 -42.54
C ILE A 826 -8.54 30.35 -43.78
N GLU A 827 -7.81 31.44 -43.61
CA GLU A 827 -6.97 32.04 -44.65
C GLU A 827 -5.51 31.67 -44.39
N TYR A 828 -4.88 31.03 -45.37
CA TYR A 828 -3.48 30.63 -45.32
C TYR A 828 -2.55 31.78 -45.76
N GLU A 829 -1.27 31.74 -45.37
CA GLU A 829 -0.30 32.80 -45.70
C GLU A 829 -0.11 33.02 -47.21
N ASP A 830 -0.42 32.02 -48.04
CA ASP A 830 -0.39 32.11 -49.51
C ASP A 830 -1.65 32.76 -50.11
N GLY A 831 -2.59 33.20 -49.27
CA GLY A 831 -3.85 33.83 -49.65
C GLY A 831 -4.95 32.85 -50.06
N THR A 832 -4.72 31.53 -49.96
CA THR A 832 -5.77 30.54 -50.16
C THR A 832 -6.70 30.46 -48.95
N THR A 833 -7.96 30.09 -49.17
CA THR A 833 -8.95 29.96 -48.10
C THR A 833 -9.55 28.56 -48.05
N GLU A 834 -9.77 28.04 -46.84
CA GLU A 834 -10.54 26.84 -46.55
C GLU A 834 -11.75 27.21 -45.70
N THR A 835 -12.93 26.75 -46.08
CA THR A 835 -14.17 26.96 -45.32
C THR A 835 -14.68 25.63 -44.80
N ARG A 836 -14.97 25.56 -43.50
CA ARG A 836 -15.63 24.42 -42.87
C ARG A 836 -16.89 24.88 -42.15
N PHE A 837 -18.01 24.27 -42.49
CA PHE A 837 -19.27 24.48 -41.79
C PHE A 837 -19.52 23.33 -40.82
N ILE A 838 -19.74 23.66 -39.55
CA ILE A 838 -20.12 22.73 -38.50
C ILE A 838 -21.64 22.85 -38.35
N ASP A 839 -22.38 21.88 -38.84
CA ASP A 839 -23.84 21.85 -38.73
C ASP A 839 -24.26 21.52 -37.29
N LEU A 840 -25.16 22.33 -36.73
CA LEU A 840 -25.55 22.27 -35.32
C LEU A 840 -27.04 21.97 -35.12
N TYR A 841 -27.82 22.04 -36.19
CA TYR A 841 -29.24 21.69 -36.23
C TYR A 841 -29.66 21.45 -37.67
#